data_AF-A0A2J7VDS7-F1
#
_entry.id   AF-A0A2J7VDS7-F1
#
_cell.length_a   1.000
_cell.length_b   1.000
_cell.length_c   1.000
_cell.angle_alpha   90.00
_cell.angle_beta   90.00
_cell.angle_gamma   90.00
#
_symmetry.space_group_name_H-M   'P 1'
#
loop_
_entity.id
_entity.type
_entity.pdbx_description
1 polymer ?
#
loop_
_entity_poly.entity_id
_entity_poly.type
_entity_poly.pdbx_seq_one_letter_code
_entity_poly.pdbx_strand_id
1 'polypeptide(L)'
;MRPFIKSALPSVHGDVEAHELFNWQRPGLPSARFAAEMREMIVARRRASFDVIWNSPISVRLTDDWHLAVSGTERSRLLALTRAEGFTDAFPFMTLRQVKDALRMPVAELLGLLARIEAIYWVGQPVRARMVALSPQGSPDVEIDDAFRAAVTDCLDAAWVKGLDIDDLRFPGVAGSALAPWLAQQITKPTLSGFAHELCGRLIAAHKATWAQELEDLLRHALVDAGLRPDHAGLQRRRELFLGRFGGLEGATLQAVADVHDITRERVRQICDGLLASLRARPLTLPALDRLFAAAARVMPLSATAANEQLQRFLGEGAGIIAAIDFAKELGVSPTIQVVAARTSTSDGIKSIAMLDLAVEPSTWMKLALAEARRDCTFVGCTNFIRIAGILAIKEGVAQDDDTLRSLFERAPGFRMLDAESGWFTLIDSDISAAAARMRKLMSVAVGSVEIDAVISALVTDDAWFYRDGAGRGLAMPPLHVMTALIAGWDWLTANAHNKYTPKAAVARDVLSATEATIVSIMEEHGGAATRTEIAARLVVPGGVSNMAVSVALSSSPAIQKLEHSIYAIRGRPIPAQGLIDARRRREVEVGRNAPMEVAVDLTRPFRFSVTQSASISPLPRQVVYLPKFLLGKVYGTFAHEGASLPAINIKANSQQFFSLALAADKAGVAPGDRFDLVIDMPNQKYEIIPAEAAPPPLS
;
A
#
# COMPACT_ATOMS: atom_id res chain seq x y z
N MET A 1 -47.75 -55.99 -33.14
CA MET A 1 -48.06 -55.00 -32.08
C MET A 1 -48.46 -53.69 -32.75
N ARG A 2 -49.64 -53.14 -32.48
CA ARG A 2 -50.05 -51.82 -32.98
C ARG A 2 -49.13 -50.74 -32.40
N PRO A 3 -48.76 -49.69 -33.16
CA PRO A 3 -47.91 -48.63 -32.64
C PRO A 3 -48.68 -47.86 -31.58
N PHE A 4 -48.15 -47.88 -30.36
CA PHE A 4 -48.68 -47.14 -29.22
C PHE A 4 -48.02 -45.76 -29.23
N ILE A 5 -48.81 -44.70 -29.00
CA ILE A 5 -48.45 -43.26 -28.83
C ILE A 5 -48.88 -42.35 -30.01
N LYS A 6 -49.74 -41.37 -29.68
CA LYS A 6 -50.26 -40.35 -30.61
C LYS A 6 -49.48 -39.02 -30.62
N SER A 7 -48.39 -38.88 -29.85
CA SER A 7 -47.35 -37.84 -30.01
C SER A 7 -46.28 -37.92 -28.92
N ALA A 8 -45.01 -37.71 -29.26
CA ALA A 8 -43.93 -37.49 -28.32
C ALA A 8 -44.01 -36.07 -27.70
N LEU A 9 -43.28 -35.81 -26.62
CA LEU A 9 -43.24 -34.47 -26.01
C LEU A 9 -42.10 -33.64 -26.59
N PRO A 10 -42.41 -32.50 -27.23
CA PRO A 10 -41.36 -31.63 -27.75
C PRO A 10 -40.54 -31.07 -26.59
N SER A 11 -39.22 -31.33 -26.63
CA SER A 11 -38.24 -30.77 -25.69
C SER A 11 -37.04 -30.20 -26.44
N VAL A 12 -36.20 -29.41 -25.75
CA VAL A 12 -34.92 -28.93 -26.30
C VAL A 12 -33.94 -30.06 -26.66
N HIS A 13 -34.22 -31.29 -26.20
CA HIS A 13 -33.49 -32.51 -26.53
C HIS A 13 -34.21 -33.37 -27.57
N GLY A 14 -35.18 -32.81 -28.30
CA GLY A 14 -36.05 -33.52 -29.26
C GLY A 14 -37.32 -34.09 -28.62
N ASP A 15 -38.09 -34.82 -29.43
CA ASP A 15 -39.35 -35.46 -29.04
C ASP A 15 -39.11 -36.59 -28.04
N VAL A 16 -39.49 -36.41 -26.77
CA VAL A 16 -39.22 -37.36 -25.66
C VAL A 16 -40.33 -38.41 -25.55
N GLU A 17 -39.96 -39.68 -25.52
CA GLU A 17 -40.86 -40.80 -25.29
C GLU A 17 -41.06 -41.11 -23.80
N ALA A 18 -42.18 -41.76 -23.46
CA ALA A 18 -42.54 -42.05 -22.07
C ALA A 18 -41.55 -42.98 -21.34
N HIS A 19 -40.86 -43.86 -22.05
CA HIS A 19 -39.90 -44.79 -21.46
C HIS A 19 -38.56 -44.11 -21.13
N GLU A 20 -38.22 -43.01 -21.81
CA GLU A 20 -37.00 -42.23 -21.56
C GLU A 20 -37.08 -41.40 -20.28
N LEU A 21 -38.24 -41.37 -19.61
CA LEU A 21 -38.43 -40.66 -18.36
C LEU A 21 -37.76 -41.31 -17.16
N PHE A 22 -37.54 -42.63 -17.20
CA PHE A 22 -36.95 -43.40 -16.11
C PHE A 22 -35.51 -43.84 -16.40
N ASN A 23 -35.07 -43.63 -17.64
CA ASN A 23 -33.75 -44.01 -18.11
C ASN A 23 -33.38 -43.07 -19.27
N TRP A 24 -32.94 -41.86 -18.93
CA TRP A 24 -32.62 -40.84 -19.93
C TRP A 24 -31.31 -41.19 -20.64
N GLN A 25 -31.40 -41.63 -21.89
CA GLN A 25 -30.25 -42.08 -22.68
C GLN A 25 -29.70 -41.01 -23.65
N ARG A 26 -30.29 -39.79 -23.66
CA ARG A 26 -29.91 -38.74 -24.61
C ARG A 26 -28.69 -37.95 -24.14
N PRO A 27 -27.81 -37.50 -25.06
CA PRO A 27 -26.70 -36.62 -24.73
C PRO A 27 -27.22 -35.23 -24.35
N GLY A 28 -27.11 -34.89 -23.07
CA GLY A 28 -27.47 -33.59 -22.50
C GLY A 28 -28.52 -33.69 -21.39
N LEU A 29 -28.27 -32.97 -20.28
CA LEU A 29 -29.13 -33.02 -19.09
C LEU A 29 -30.14 -31.87 -19.05
N PRO A 30 -31.42 -32.15 -18.85
CA PRO A 30 -32.30 -31.19 -18.21
C PRO A 30 -31.94 -31.04 -16.72
N SER A 31 -32.02 -29.83 -16.16
CA SER A 31 -31.85 -29.63 -14.71
C SER A 31 -32.79 -30.52 -13.90
N ALA A 32 -32.46 -30.85 -12.64
CA ALA A 32 -33.32 -31.67 -11.77
C ALA A 32 -34.76 -31.12 -11.68
N ARG A 33 -34.90 -29.80 -11.73
CA ARG A 33 -36.18 -29.09 -11.80
C ARG A 33 -36.88 -29.32 -13.14
N PHE A 34 -36.19 -29.20 -14.26
CA PHE A 34 -36.77 -29.45 -15.59
C PHE A 34 -37.16 -30.93 -15.78
N ALA A 35 -36.36 -31.87 -15.27
CA ALA A 35 -36.69 -33.29 -15.27
C ALA A 35 -37.97 -33.57 -14.46
N ALA A 36 -38.11 -32.93 -13.28
CA ALA A 36 -39.33 -33.00 -12.48
C ALA A 36 -40.54 -32.38 -13.20
N GLU A 37 -40.38 -31.19 -13.78
CA GLU A 37 -41.43 -30.47 -14.53
C GLU A 37 -41.88 -31.26 -15.78
N MET A 38 -40.95 -31.89 -16.52
CA MET A 38 -41.30 -32.76 -17.66
C MET A 38 -42.07 -34.01 -17.23
N ARG A 39 -41.63 -34.67 -16.15
CA ARG A 39 -42.31 -35.85 -15.60
C ARG A 39 -43.70 -35.48 -15.08
N GLU A 40 -43.86 -34.32 -14.46
CA GLU A 40 -45.14 -33.80 -13.98
C GLU A 40 -46.09 -33.44 -15.14
N MET A 41 -45.59 -32.77 -16.18
CA MET A 41 -46.37 -32.44 -17.38
C MET A 41 -46.90 -33.70 -18.10
N ILE A 42 -46.15 -34.79 -18.08
CA ILE A 42 -46.57 -36.08 -18.66
C ILE A 42 -47.73 -36.68 -17.88
N VAL A 43 -47.64 -36.64 -16.55
CA VAL A 43 -48.71 -37.12 -15.66
C VAL A 43 -49.97 -36.29 -15.82
N ALA A 44 -49.83 -34.96 -15.90
CA ALA A 44 -50.96 -34.05 -16.05
C ALA A 44 -51.68 -34.23 -17.38
N ARG A 45 -50.95 -34.46 -18.49
CA ARG A 45 -51.53 -34.54 -19.85
C ARG A 45 -52.06 -35.92 -20.26
N ARG A 46 -51.66 -37.03 -19.61
CA ARG A 46 -51.94 -38.40 -20.10
C ARG A 46 -52.54 -39.38 -19.06
N ARG A 47 -53.36 -38.88 -18.11
CA ARG A 47 -54.00 -39.69 -17.05
C ARG A 47 -54.72 -40.98 -17.50
N ALA A 48 -55.18 -41.09 -18.75
CA ALA A 48 -56.03 -42.19 -19.22
C ALA A 48 -55.28 -43.46 -19.73
N SER A 49 -53.95 -43.48 -19.81
CA SER A 49 -53.22 -44.65 -20.36
C SER A 49 -51.85 -44.86 -19.71
N PHE A 50 -51.84 -45.20 -18.42
CA PHE A 50 -50.61 -45.39 -17.62
C PHE A 50 -50.10 -46.84 -17.58
N ASP A 51 -50.76 -47.82 -18.21
CA ASP A 51 -50.43 -49.25 -18.06
C ASP A 51 -49.00 -49.63 -18.47
N VAL A 52 -48.38 -48.87 -19.36
CA VAL A 52 -46.98 -49.08 -19.77
C VAL A 52 -46.02 -48.55 -18.70
N ILE A 53 -46.21 -47.31 -18.25
CA ILE A 53 -45.37 -46.64 -17.24
C ILE A 53 -45.48 -47.35 -15.87
N TRP A 54 -46.67 -47.84 -15.51
CA TRP A 54 -46.86 -48.54 -14.24
C TRP A 54 -46.03 -49.80 -14.10
N ASN A 55 -45.79 -50.47 -15.23
CA ASN A 55 -45.10 -51.76 -15.28
C ASN A 55 -43.65 -51.62 -15.74
N SER A 56 -43.18 -50.41 -16.07
CA SER A 56 -41.77 -50.15 -16.36
C SER A 56 -40.95 -50.12 -15.07
N PRO A 57 -39.74 -50.71 -15.06
CA PRO A 57 -38.79 -50.56 -13.97
C PRO A 57 -38.39 -49.09 -13.82
N ILE A 58 -38.18 -48.64 -12.58
CA ILE A 58 -37.84 -47.24 -12.31
C ILE A 58 -36.40 -46.91 -12.71
N SER A 59 -35.50 -47.90 -12.77
CA SER A 59 -34.09 -47.77 -13.16
C SER A 59 -33.27 -46.72 -12.40
N VAL A 60 -33.78 -46.21 -11.27
CA VAL A 60 -33.08 -45.28 -10.36
C VAL A 60 -32.36 -46.05 -9.26
N ARG A 61 -31.11 -45.71 -8.98
CA ARG A 61 -30.26 -46.30 -7.95
C ARG A 61 -30.30 -45.49 -6.67
N LEU A 62 -30.26 -46.16 -5.52
CA LEU A 62 -30.06 -45.49 -4.24
C LEU A 62 -28.56 -45.54 -3.90
N THR A 63 -27.83 -44.48 -4.23
CA THR A 63 -26.42 -44.31 -3.84
C THR A 63 -26.29 -43.85 -2.40
N ASP A 64 -25.13 -44.01 -1.76
CA ASP A 64 -24.93 -43.71 -0.34
C ASP A 64 -25.43 -42.30 0.08
N ASP A 65 -25.36 -41.33 -0.83
CA ASP A 65 -25.77 -39.94 -0.64
C ASP A 65 -27.24 -39.62 -1.00
N TRP A 66 -28.09 -40.63 -1.29
CA TRP A 66 -29.50 -40.44 -1.66
C TRP A 66 -30.29 -39.58 -0.65
N HIS A 67 -29.89 -39.65 0.60
CA HIS A 67 -30.48 -38.96 1.72
C HIS A 67 -30.33 -37.43 1.68
N LEU A 68 -29.42 -36.89 0.86
CA LEU A 68 -29.21 -35.46 0.66
C LEU A 68 -30.20 -34.84 -0.32
N ALA A 69 -30.84 -35.64 -1.17
CA ALA A 69 -31.73 -35.16 -2.25
C ALA A 69 -33.24 -35.25 -1.92
N VAL A 70 -33.57 -35.60 -0.68
CA VAL A 70 -34.94 -35.92 -0.25
C VAL A 70 -35.37 -35.09 0.97
N SER A 71 -36.64 -34.73 1.05
CA SER A 71 -37.20 -33.99 2.19
C SER A 71 -37.40 -34.89 3.42
N GLY A 72 -37.59 -34.30 4.62
CA GLY A 72 -37.64 -35.07 5.88
C GLY A 72 -38.72 -36.16 5.95
N THR A 73 -39.87 -35.94 5.32
CA THR A 73 -40.96 -36.92 5.22
C THR A 73 -40.65 -38.04 4.23
N GLU A 74 -40.08 -37.70 3.07
CA GLU A 74 -39.63 -38.66 2.04
C GLU A 74 -38.48 -39.53 2.55
N ARG A 75 -37.52 -38.92 3.25
CA ARG A 75 -36.37 -39.58 3.89
C ARG A 75 -36.83 -40.63 4.87
N SER A 76 -37.82 -40.31 5.71
CA SER A 76 -38.37 -41.24 6.70
C SER A 76 -39.02 -42.46 6.05
N ARG A 77 -39.73 -42.27 4.92
CA ARG A 77 -40.38 -43.36 4.17
C ARG A 77 -39.37 -44.26 3.46
N LEU A 78 -38.38 -43.68 2.79
CA LEU A 78 -37.31 -44.45 2.13
C LEU A 78 -36.42 -45.17 3.15
N LEU A 79 -36.07 -44.53 4.27
CA LEU A 79 -35.28 -45.17 5.35
C LEU A 79 -35.99 -46.37 5.97
N ALA A 80 -37.32 -46.34 6.05
CA ALA A 80 -38.09 -47.48 6.54
C ALA A 80 -38.01 -48.68 5.59
N LEU A 81 -37.91 -48.44 4.28
CA LEU A 81 -37.83 -49.48 3.25
C LEU A 81 -36.40 -50.00 3.07
N THR A 82 -35.38 -49.14 3.15
CA THR A 82 -33.96 -49.56 3.03
C THR A 82 -33.46 -50.39 4.21
N ARG A 83 -34.25 -50.53 5.29
CA ARG A 83 -33.98 -51.46 6.41
C ARG A 83 -34.28 -52.92 6.06
N ALA A 84 -35.09 -53.17 5.02
CA ALA A 84 -35.33 -54.53 4.54
C ALA A 84 -34.10 -55.00 3.73
N GLU A 85 -33.60 -56.18 4.06
CA GLU A 85 -32.42 -56.77 3.43
C GLU A 85 -32.66 -56.95 1.92
N GLY A 86 -31.72 -56.47 1.09
CA GLY A 86 -31.82 -56.51 -0.38
C GLY A 86 -32.71 -55.46 -1.05
N PHE A 87 -33.36 -54.56 -0.30
CA PHE A 87 -34.22 -53.51 -0.89
C PHE A 87 -33.44 -52.54 -1.79
N THR A 88 -32.28 -52.08 -1.33
CA THR A 88 -31.43 -51.13 -2.06
C THR A 88 -31.01 -51.68 -3.42
N ASP A 89 -30.67 -52.97 -3.49
CA ASP A 89 -30.27 -53.65 -4.73
C ASP A 89 -31.46 -53.95 -5.64
N ALA A 90 -32.64 -54.23 -5.06
CA ALA A 90 -33.86 -54.47 -5.81
C ALA A 90 -34.50 -53.18 -6.37
N PHE A 91 -34.26 -52.03 -5.73
CA PHE A 91 -34.93 -50.76 -6.01
C PHE A 91 -34.91 -50.34 -7.48
N PRO A 92 -33.79 -50.40 -8.23
CA PRO A 92 -33.76 -50.01 -9.65
C PRO A 92 -34.63 -50.90 -10.55
N PHE A 93 -34.89 -52.13 -10.12
CA PHE A 93 -35.65 -53.12 -10.89
C PHE A 93 -37.14 -53.14 -10.52
N MET A 94 -37.54 -52.45 -9.45
CA MET A 94 -38.94 -52.32 -9.07
C MET A 94 -39.71 -51.48 -10.09
N THR A 95 -40.97 -51.84 -10.32
CA THR A 95 -41.84 -51.05 -11.20
C THR A 95 -42.32 -49.79 -10.51
N LEU A 96 -42.71 -48.76 -11.28
CA LEU A 96 -43.26 -47.53 -10.71
C LEU A 96 -44.47 -47.80 -9.80
N ARG A 97 -45.28 -48.82 -10.12
CA ARG A 97 -46.42 -49.25 -9.30
C ARG A 97 -45.96 -49.79 -7.95
N GLN A 98 -44.97 -50.69 -7.95
CA GLN A 98 -44.41 -51.28 -6.74
C GLN A 98 -43.81 -50.21 -5.82
N VAL A 99 -43.06 -49.26 -6.38
CA VAL A 99 -42.42 -48.18 -5.60
C VAL A 99 -43.46 -47.20 -5.05
N LYS A 100 -44.48 -46.85 -5.84
CA LYS A 100 -45.59 -46.04 -5.36
C LYS A 100 -46.32 -46.68 -4.19
N ASP A 101 -46.65 -47.97 -4.32
CA ASP A 101 -47.42 -48.67 -3.31
C ASP A 101 -46.59 -48.86 -2.02
N ALA A 102 -45.27 -49.06 -2.17
CA ALA A 102 -44.32 -49.10 -1.05
C ALA A 102 -44.18 -47.74 -0.33
N LEU A 103 -44.06 -46.63 -1.07
CA LEU A 103 -43.86 -45.28 -0.51
C LEU A 103 -45.16 -44.55 -0.16
N ARG A 104 -46.31 -45.10 -0.54
CA ARG A 104 -47.66 -44.54 -0.35
C ARG A 104 -47.74 -43.05 -0.71
N MET A 105 -47.25 -42.71 -1.90
CA MET A 105 -47.19 -41.32 -2.38
C MET A 105 -47.87 -41.13 -3.75
N PRO A 106 -48.41 -39.94 -4.04
CA PRO A 106 -48.92 -39.62 -5.37
C PRO A 106 -47.86 -39.79 -6.47
N VAL A 107 -48.27 -40.16 -7.68
CA VAL A 107 -47.35 -40.45 -8.80
C VAL A 107 -46.47 -39.25 -9.14
N ALA A 108 -47.05 -38.05 -9.16
CA ALA A 108 -46.30 -36.82 -9.47
C ALA A 108 -45.19 -36.58 -8.44
N GLU A 109 -45.48 -36.75 -7.15
CA GLU A 109 -44.51 -36.63 -6.07
C GLU A 109 -43.43 -37.72 -6.16
N LEU A 110 -43.82 -38.97 -6.47
CA LEU A 110 -42.88 -40.07 -6.68
C LEU A 110 -41.90 -39.79 -7.80
N LEU A 111 -42.37 -39.28 -8.93
CA LEU A 111 -41.52 -38.98 -10.08
C LEU A 111 -40.55 -37.83 -9.79
N GLY A 112 -41.01 -36.83 -9.02
CA GLY A 112 -40.16 -35.76 -8.52
C GLY A 112 -39.08 -36.28 -7.57
N LEU A 113 -39.44 -37.20 -6.67
CA LEU A 113 -38.51 -37.88 -5.76
C LEU A 113 -37.44 -38.68 -6.54
N LEU A 114 -37.87 -39.52 -7.49
CA LEU A 114 -36.96 -40.31 -8.32
C LEU A 114 -36.01 -39.42 -9.15
N ALA A 115 -36.48 -38.28 -9.65
CA ALA A 115 -35.63 -37.33 -10.38
C ALA A 115 -34.52 -36.73 -9.51
N ARG A 116 -34.85 -36.40 -8.26
CA ARG A 116 -33.86 -35.84 -7.31
C ARG A 116 -32.82 -36.88 -6.90
N ILE A 117 -33.25 -38.12 -6.69
CA ILE A 117 -32.33 -39.23 -6.36
C ILE A 117 -31.40 -39.53 -7.54
N GLU A 118 -31.96 -39.62 -8.74
CA GLU A 118 -31.21 -39.91 -9.96
C GLU A 118 -30.15 -38.85 -10.25
N ALA A 119 -30.43 -37.58 -9.97
CA ALA A 119 -29.51 -36.47 -10.17
C ALA A 119 -28.20 -36.58 -9.35
N ILE A 120 -28.17 -37.35 -8.26
CA ILE A 120 -27.00 -37.44 -7.38
C ILE A 120 -25.83 -38.15 -8.05
N TYR A 121 -26.11 -39.23 -8.77
CA TYR A 121 -25.07 -40.08 -9.38
C TYR A 121 -25.02 -39.94 -10.89
N TRP A 122 -25.73 -38.95 -11.42
CA TRP A 122 -25.71 -38.70 -12.85
C TRP A 122 -24.49 -37.88 -13.21
N VAL A 123 -23.48 -38.55 -13.78
CA VAL A 123 -22.31 -37.88 -14.34
C VAL A 123 -22.65 -37.47 -15.78
N GLY A 124 -23.20 -36.27 -15.94
CA GLY A 124 -23.36 -35.67 -17.25
C GLY A 124 -21.99 -35.24 -17.79
N GLN A 125 -21.65 -35.67 -19.01
CA GLN A 125 -20.76 -34.85 -19.82
C GLN A 125 -21.48 -33.53 -20.12
N PRO A 126 -20.75 -32.39 -20.15
CA PRO A 126 -21.35 -31.11 -20.48
C PRO A 126 -22.13 -31.29 -21.77
N VAL A 127 -23.37 -30.81 -21.77
CA VAL A 127 -24.17 -30.75 -23.00
C VAL A 127 -23.28 -29.96 -23.95
N ARG A 128 -22.65 -30.64 -24.92
CA ARG A 128 -22.41 -29.99 -26.20
C ARG A 128 -23.82 -29.63 -26.62
N ALA A 129 -24.26 -28.43 -26.25
CA ALA A 129 -25.37 -27.80 -26.92
C ALA A 129 -24.86 -27.76 -28.34
N ARG A 130 -25.19 -28.82 -29.09
CA ARG A 130 -25.18 -28.86 -30.53
C ARG A 130 -25.75 -27.51 -30.85
N MET A 131 -24.91 -26.69 -31.44
CA MET A 131 -25.24 -25.36 -31.92
C MET A 131 -26.76 -25.38 -32.10
N VAL A 132 -27.48 -24.55 -31.35
CA VAL A 132 -28.47 -23.77 -32.09
C VAL A 132 -27.54 -23.06 -33.06
N ALA A 133 -27.27 -23.73 -34.19
CA ALA A 133 -26.92 -23.08 -35.40
C ALA A 133 -28.01 -22.02 -35.37
N LEU A 134 -27.59 -20.77 -35.33
CA LEU A 134 -28.46 -19.70 -35.73
C LEU A 134 -28.83 -20.10 -37.16
N SER A 135 -29.80 -21.02 -37.28
CA SER A 135 -30.35 -21.50 -38.51
C SER A 135 -30.96 -20.23 -39.03
N PRO A 136 -30.55 -19.78 -40.22
CA PRO A 136 -30.93 -18.49 -40.76
C PRO A 136 -32.45 -18.48 -40.89
N GLN A 137 -33.15 -18.02 -39.86
CA GLN A 137 -34.59 -17.93 -39.87
C GLN A 137 -34.93 -16.57 -40.46
N GLY A 138 -35.23 -16.57 -41.75
CA GLY A 138 -36.15 -15.64 -42.40
C GLY A 138 -35.83 -14.15 -42.41
N SER A 139 -34.71 -13.69 -41.87
CA SER A 139 -34.33 -12.28 -41.95
C SER A 139 -33.99 -11.92 -43.41
N PRO A 140 -34.61 -10.86 -43.98
CA PRO A 140 -34.38 -10.47 -45.36
C PRO A 140 -32.91 -10.13 -45.61
N ASP A 141 -32.45 -10.31 -46.84
CA ASP A 141 -31.12 -9.88 -47.25
C ASP A 141 -31.01 -8.35 -47.14
N VAL A 142 -29.85 -7.89 -46.68
CA VAL A 142 -29.56 -6.48 -46.41
C VAL A 142 -28.46 -6.04 -47.37
N GLU A 143 -28.69 -4.95 -48.10
CA GLU A 143 -27.64 -4.27 -48.88
C GLU A 143 -26.63 -3.63 -47.92
N ILE A 144 -25.35 -3.84 -48.20
CA ILE A 144 -24.27 -3.29 -47.38
C ILE A 144 -23.43 -2.30 -48.18
N ASP A 145 -23.26 -1.11 -47.61
CA ASP A 145 -22.45 -0.03 -48.18
C ASP A 145 -20.94 -0.21 -47.89
N ASP A 146 -20.13 0.64 -48.52
CA ASP A 146 -18.67 0.60 -48.36
C ASP A 146 -18.22 0.97 -46.93
N ALA A 147 -18.99 1.81 -46.23
CA ALA A 147 -18.71 2.19 -44.84
C ALA A 147 -18.87 1.00 -43.89
N PHE A 148 -19.93 0.21 -44.06
CA PHE A 148 -20.15 -1.02 -43.31
C PHE A 148 -19.07 -2.06 -43.62
N ARG A 149 -18.71 -2.26 -44.89
CA ARG A 149 -17.61 -3.17 -45.28
C ARG A 149 -16.29 -2.78 -44.64
N ALA A 150 -15.97 -1.49 -44.63
CA ALA A 150 -14.75 -0.99 -44.00
C ALA A 150 -14.76 -1.26 -42.48
N ALA A 151 -15.89 -1.00 -41.80
CA ALA A 151 -16.02 -1.26 -40.36
C ALA A 151 -15.90 -2.75 -40.01
N VAL A 152 -16.48 -3.65 -40.82
CA VAL A 152 -16.32 -5.09 -40.60
C VAL A 152 -14.88 -5.53 -40.87
N THR A 153 -14.26 -5.05 -41.95
CA THR A 153 -12.85 -5.37 -42.27
C THR A 153 -11.90 -4.98 -41.14
N ASP A 154 -12.04 -3.76 -40.61
CA ASP A 154 -11.28 -3.28 -39.45
C ASP A 154 -11.43 -4.20 -38.22
N CYS A 155 -12.67 -4.64 -37.94
CA CYS A 155 -12.92 -5.59 -36.86
C CYS A 155 -12.29 -6.96 -37.11
N LEU A 156 -12.39 -7.49 -38.34
CA LEU A 156 -11.79 -8.78 -38.73
C LEU A 156 -10.25 -8.75 -38.62
N ASP A 157 -9.64 -7.57 -38.75
CA ASP A 157 -8.21 -7.41 -38.60
C ASP A 157 -7.73 -7.37 -37.15
N ALA A 158 -8.63 -7.15 -36.19
CA ALA A 158 -8.30 -7.09 -34.78
C ALA A 158 -7.82 -8.45 -34.24
N ALA A 159 -6.79 -8.42 -33.39
CA ALA A 159 -6.15 -9.62 -32.85
C ALA A 159 -7.14 -10.55 -32.10
N TRP A 160 -8.09 -9.97 -31.35
CA TRP A 160 -9.08 -10.74 -30.61
C TRP A 160 -10.06 -11.51 -31.53
N VAL A 161 -10.40 -10.96 -32.70
CA VAL A 161 -11.29 -11.62 -33.68
C VAL A 161 -10.56 -12.76 -34.39
N LYS A 162 -9.27 -12.56 -34.71
CA LYS A 162 -8.40 -13.61 -35.27
C LYS A 162 -8.17 -14.76 -34.30
N GLY A 163 -8.22 -14.48 -32.98
CA GLY A 163 -8.06 -15.47 -31.91
C GLY A 163 -9.36 -16.09 -31.39
N LEU A 164 -10.52 -15.80 -32.00
CA LEU A 164 -11.80 -16.36 -31.57
C LEU A 164 -11.80 -17.89 -31.69
N ASP A 165 -12.18 -18.55 -30.60
CA ASP A 165 -12.43 -19.99 -30.60
C ASP A 165 -13.71 -20.32 -31.39
N ILE A 166 -13.74 -21.48 -32.03
CA ILE A 166 -14.91 -21.94 -32.78
C ILE A 166 -16.12 -22.19 -31.87
N ASP A 167 -15.89 -22.45 -30.59
CA ASP A 167 -16.89 -22.69 -29.57
C ASP A 167 -17.12 -21.47 -28.64
N ASP A 168 -16.67 -20.26 -29.03
CA ASP A 168 -16.88 -19.03 -28.25
C ASP A 168 -18.37 -18.80 -27.94
N LEU A 169 -18.68 -18.47 -26.67
CA LEU A 169 -20.05 -18.31 -26.20
C LEU A 169 -20.85 -17.25 -26.97
N ARG A 170 -20.22 -16.13 -27.34
CA ARG A 170 -20.89 -14.99 -28.00
C ARG A 170 -20.77 -15.08 -29.52
N PHE A 171 -19.64 -15.57 -30.00
CA PHE A 171 -19.24 -15.55 -31.40
C PHE A 171 -18.81 -16.94 -31.90
N PRO A 172 -19.71 -17.94 -31.87
CA PRO A 172 -19.37 -19.29 -32.30
C PRO A 172 -19.13 -19.35 -33.81
N GLY A 173 -18.34 -20.33 -34.25
CA GLY A 173 -18.09 -20.63 -35.65
C GLY A 173 -19.37 -20.97 -36.42
N VAL A 174 -19.35 -20.67 -37.72
CA VAL A 174 -20.46 -20.93 -38.63
C VAL A 174 -20.06 -21.99 -39.64
N ALA A 175 -20.94 -22.96 -39.86
CA ALA A 175 -20.73 -24.06 -40.82
C ALA A 175 -19.41 -24.84 -40.63
N GLY A 176 -18.96 -25.00 -39.38
CA GLY A 176 -17.71 -25.70 -39.05
C GLY A 176 -16.43 -24.93 -39.38
N SER A 177 -16.55 -23.65 -39.72
CA SER A 177 -15.41 -22.75 -39.95
C SER A 177 -15.30 -21.68 -38.87
N ALA A 178 -14.08 -21.21 -38.62
CA ALA A 178 -13.85 -20.06 -37.75
C ALA A 178 -14.61 -18.83 -38.28
N LEU A 179 -15.06 -17.98 -37.37
CA LEU A 179 -15.98 -16.90 -37.70
C LEU A 179 -15.36 -15.85 -38.64
N ALA A 180 -14.11 -15.46 -38.39
CA ALA A 180 -13.47 -14.37 -39.12
C ALA A 180 -13.25 -14.71 -40.62
N PRO A 181 -12.69 -15.88 -40.99
CA PRO A 181 -12.59 -16.29 -42.39
C PRO A 181 -13.95 -16.41 -43.09
N TRP A 182 -14.97 -16.90 -42.37
CA TRP A 182 -16.31 -17.04 -42.92
C TRP A 182 -16.93 -15.67 -43.25
N LEU A 183 -16.83 -14.72 -42.32
CA LEU A 183 -17.32 -13.34 -42.52
C LEU A 183 -16.56 -12.61 -43.62
N ALA A 184 -15.24 -12.77 -43.70
CA ALA A 184 -14.42 -12.18 -44.75
C ALA A 184 -14.93 -12.57 -46.15
N GLN A 185 -15.40 -13.81 -46.32
CA GLN A 185 -16.03 -14.24 -47.57
C GLN A 185 -17.42 -13.61 -47.78
N GLN A 186 -18.25 -13.51 -46.72
CA GLN A 186 -19.60 -12.94 -46.86
C GLN A 186 -19.57 -11.47 -47.27
N ILE A 187 -18.66 -10.66 -46.69
CA ILE A 187 -18.59 -9.21 -46.96
C ILE A 187 -18.08 -8.85 -48.37
N THR A 188 -17.67 -9.82 -49.18
CA THR A 188 -17.37 -9.60 -50.61
C THR A 188 -18.64 -9.48 -51.45
N LYS A 189 -19.80 -9.92 -50.94
CA LYS A 189 -21.08 -9.91 -51.65
C LYS A 189 -21.77 -8.56 -51.51
N PRO A 190 -22.51 -8.07 -52.52
CA PRO A 190 -23.25 -6.80 -52.44
C PRO A 190 -24.32 -6.81 -51.34
N THR A 191 -24.89 -7.98 -51.06
CA THR A 191 -25.90 -8.23 -50.03
C THR A 191 -25.44 -9.28 -49.03
N LEU A 192 -25.83 -9.11 -47.76
CA LEU A 192 -25.66 -10.11 -46.70
C LEU A 192 -27.02 -10.69 -46.31
N SER A 193 -27.04 -11.96 -45.90
CA SER A 193 -28.22 -12.47 -45.18
C SER A 193 -28.42 -11.69 -43.90
N GLY A 194 -29.66 -11.49 -43.47
CA GLY A 194 -29.93 -10.75 -42.22
C GLY A 194 -29.21 -11.35 -41.01
N PHE A 195 -28.99 -12.68 -41.00
CA PHE A 195 -28.15 -13.35 -40.00
C PHE A 195 -26.68 -12.90 -40.05
N ALA A 196 -26.05 -12.91 -41.22
CA ALA A 196 -24.66 -12.48 -41.37
C ALA A 196 -24.49 -10.99 -41.03
N HIS A 197 -25.45 -10.17 -41.46
CA HIS A 197 -25.48 -8.74 -41.15
C HIS A 197 -25.59 -8.48 -39.65
N GLU A 198 -26.50 -9.16 -38.93
CA GLU A 198 -26.63 -9.05 -37.47
C GLU A 198 -25.35 -9.45 -36.75
N LEU A 199 -24.71 -10.53 -37.20
CA LEU A 199 -23.49 -11.03 -36.59
C LEU A 199 -22.30 -10.07 -36.83
N CYS A 200 -22.18 -9.48 -38.01
CA CYS A 200 -21.27 -8.36 -38.27
C CYS A 200 -21.54 -7.16 -37.36
N GLY A 201 -22.81 -6.78 -37.19
CA GLY A 201 -23.22 -5.68 -36.32
C GLY A 201 -22.83 -5.92 -34.86
N ARG A 202 -23.01 -7.14 -34.35
CA ARG A 202 -22.59 -7.54 -33.01
C ARG A 202 -21.07 -7.53 -32.83
N LEU A 203 -20.32 -7.96 -33.84
CA LEU A 203 -18.85 -7.89 -33.84
C LEU A 203 -18.35 -6.44 -33.77
N ILE A 204 -18.92 -5.54 -34.60
CA ILE A 204 -18.60 -4.11 -34.57
C ILE A 204 -18.95 -3.50 -33.21
N ALA A 205 -20.10 -3.86 -32.65
CA ALA A 205 -20.52 -3.38 -31.33
C ALA A 205 -19.55 -3.84 -30.22
N ALA A 206 -19.18 -5.12 -30.19
CA ALA A 206 -18.18 -5.64 -29.24
C ALA A 206 -16.80 -4.99 -29.44
N HIS A 207 -16.42 -4.72 -30.70
CA HIS A 207 -15.17 -4.03 -31.00
C HIS A 207 -15.14 -2.59 -30.50
N LYS A 208 -16.28 -1.95 -30.24
CA LYS A 208 -16.34 -0.58 -29.69
C LYS A 208 -16.87 -0.52 -28.25
N ALA A 209 -17.25 -1.67 -27.69
CA ALA A 209 -17.86 -1.76 -26.39
C ALA A 209 -16.92 -1.29 -25.27
N THR A 210 -17.52 -0.64 -24.29
CA THR A 210 -16.98 -0.43 -22.94
C THR A 210 -17.13 -1.70 -22.10
N TRP A 211 -16.43 -1.76 -20.98
CA TRP A 211 -16.53 -2.87 -20.03
C TRP A 211 -17.98 -3.08 -19.54
N ALA A 212 -18.69 -2.01 -19.19
CA ALA A 212 -20.09 -2.09 -18.77
C ALA A 212 -21.00 -2.75 -19.83
N GLN A 213 -20.81 -2.37 -21.10
CA GLN A 213 -21.57 -2.93 -22.22
C GLN A 213 -21.21 -4.40 -22.49
N GLU A 214 -19.91 -4.74 -22.42
CA GLU A 214 -19.46 -6.13 -22.56
C GLU A 214 -20.01 -7.01 -21.45
N LEU A 215 -20.00 -6.56 -20.19
CA LEU A 215 -20.55 -7.30 -19.05
C LEU A 215 -22.05 -7.59 -19.23
N GLU A 216 -22.83 -6.62 -19.71
CA GLU A 216 -24.25 -6.80 -19.99
C GLU A 216 -24.50 -7.79 -21.13
N ASP A 217 -23.70 -7.71 -22.20
CA ASP A 217 -23.78 -8.63 -23.34
C ASP A 217 -23.43 -10.07 -22.93
N LEU A 218 -22.35 -10.25 -22.15
CA LEU A 218 -21.98 -11.55 -21.58
C LEU A 218 -23.09 -12.16 -20.76
N LEU A 219 -23.70 -11.36 -19.88
CA LEU A 219 -24.80 -11.80 -19.02
C LEU A 219 -26.02 -12.24 -19.84
N ARG A 220 -26.33 -11.54 -20.94
CA ARG A 220 -27.40 -11.93 -21.85
C ARG A 220 -27.15 -13.32 -22.43
N HIS A 221 -25.92 -13.59 -22.89
CA HIS A 221 -25.55 -14.89 -23.44
C HIS A 221 -25.50 -16.00 -22.38
N ALA A 222 -24.98 -15.71 -21.19
CA ALA A 222 -24.95 -16.66 -20.07
C ALA A 222 -26.34 -17.07 -19.60
N LEU A 223 -27.30 -16.14 -19.55
CA LEU A 223 -28.69 -16.43 -19.18
C LEU A 223 -29.35 -17.38 -20.19
N VAL A 224 -29.12 -17.16 -21.50
CA VAL A 224 -29.63 -18.03 -22.56
C VAL A 224 -28.99 -19.42 -22.50
N ASP A 225 -27.67 -19.49 -22.31
CA ASP A 225 -26.93 -20.76 -22.19
C ASP A 225 -27.35 -21.57 -20.95
N ALA A 226 -27.66 -20.87 -19.85
CA ALA A 226 -28.27 -21.46 -18.65
C ALA A 226 -29.73 -21.95 -18.88
N GLY A 227 -30.27 -21.85 -20.09
CA GLY A 227 -31.58 -22.36 -20.47
C GLY A 227 -32.76 -21.47 -20.04
N LEU A 228 -32.51 -20.22 -19.65
CA LEU A 228 -33.57 -19.28 -19.30
C LEU A 228 -34.13 -18.61 -20.56
N ARG A 229 -35.43 -18.77 -20.78
CA ARG A 229 -36.12 -18.09 -21.89
C ARG A 229 -36.23 -16.57 -21.63
N PRO A 230 -36.32 -15.72 -22.67
CA PRO A 230 -36.46 -14.27 -22.53
C PRO A 230 -37.66 -13.82 -21.68
N ASP A 231 -38.70 -14.65 -21.60
CA ASP A 231 -39.95 -14.43 -20.85
C ASP A 231 -39.94 -15.04 -19.44
N HIS A 232 -38.81 -15.58 -18.98
CA HIS A 232 -38.72 -16.24 -17.68
C HIS A 232 -38.98 -15.26 -16.52
N ALA A 233 -39.95 -15.59 -15.66
CA ALA A 233 -40.24 -14.84 -14.44
C ALA A 233 -38.99 -14.74 -13.55
N GLY A 234 -38.48 -13.51 -13.36
CA GLY A 234 -37.26 -13.25 -12.57
C GLY A 234 -35.95 -13.17 -13.37
N LEU A 235 -35.99 -13.15 -14.70
CA LEU A 235 -34.80 -12.88 -15.54
C LEU A 235 -34.20 -11.51 -15.25
N GLN A 236 -35.04 -10.46 -15.18
CA GLN A 236 -34.59 -9.11 -14.80
C GLN A 236 -33.96 -9.08 -13.42
N ARG A 237 -34.60 -9.73 -12.43
CA ARG A 237 -34.03 -9.84 -11.08
C ARG A 237 -32.66 -10.51 -11.07
N ARG A 238 -32.47 -11.62 -11.80
CA ARG A 238 -31.16 -12.29 -11.88
C ARG A 238 -30.11 -11.38 -12.54
N ARG A 239 -30.52 -10.63 -13.55
CA ARG A 239 -29.67 -9.64 -14.21
C ARG A 239 -29.23 -8.56 -13.23
N GLU A 240 -30.17 -7.98 -12.49
CA GLU A 240 -29.90 -6.98 -11.45
C GLU A 240 -28.98 -7.52 -10.35
N LEU A 241 -29.21 -8.74 -9.87
CA LEU A 241 -28.35 -9.37 -8.85
C LEU A 241 -26.91 -9.55 -9.34
N PHE A 242 -26.73 -9.99 -10.59
CA PHE A 242 -25.40 -10.21 -11.17
C PHE A 242 -24.68 -8.89 -11.43
N LEU A 243 -25.37 -7.91 -12.04
CA LEU A 243 -24.82 -6.57 -12.28
C LEU A 243 -24.59 -5.80 -10.99
N GLY A 244 -25.38 -6.05 -9.93
CA GLY A 244 -25.12 -5.49 -8.61
C GLY A 244 -23.82 -6.03 -8.02
N ARG A 245 -23.51 -7.32 -8.24
CA ARG A 245 -22.29 -7.95 -7.73
C ARG A 245 -21.03 -7.55 -8.50
N PHE A 246 -21.09 -7.54 -9.83
CA PHE A 246 -19.92 -7.39 -10.71
C PHE A 246 -19.89 -6.09 -11.54
N GLY A 247 -20.99 -5.34 -11.55
CA GLY A 247 -21.03 -3.96 -12.03
C GLY A 247 -20.87 -2.96 -10.88
N GLY A 248 -21.08 -1.67 -11.14
CA GLY A 248 -20.84 -0.63 -10.15
C GLY A 248 -19.36 -0.21 -10.06
N LEU A 249 -19.09 0.81 -9.23
CA LEU A 249 -17.74 1.35 -9.04
C LEU A 249 -16.78 0.36 -8.35
N GLU A 250 -17.28 -0.39 -7.37
CA GLU A 250 -16.49 -1.39 -6.62
C GLU A 250 -17.08 -2.80 -6.66
N GLY A 251 -18.30 -2.96 -7.18
CA GLY A 251 -19.08 -4.19 -6.99
C GLY A 251 -19.67 -4.25 -5.59
N ALA A 252 -20.97 -4.55 -5.47
CA ALA A 252 -21.58 -4.71 -4.16
C ALA A 252 -21.22 -6.08 -3.57
N THR A 253 -21.10 -6.14 -2.24
CA THR A 253 -20.93 -7.43 -1.55
C THR A 253 -22.19 -8.28 -1.72
N LEU A 254 -22.05 -9.61 -1.63
CA LEU A 254 -23.21 -10.52 -1.69
C LEU A 254 -24.29 -10.16 -0.66
N GLN A 255 -23.90 -9.64 0.51
CA GLN A 255 -24.84 -9.20 1.54
C GLN A 255 -25.57 -7.92 1.12
N ALA A 256 -24.83 -6.91 0.63
CA ALA A 256 -25.45 -5.65 0.18
C ALA A 256 -26.44 -5.88 -0.98
N VAL A 257 -26.10 -6.76 -1.93
CA VAL A 257 -27.04 -7.15 -3.01
C VAL A 257 -28.25 -7.89 -2.45
N ALA A 258 -28.03 -8.78 -1.47
CA ALA A 258 -29.11 -9.54 -0.82
C ALA A 258 -30.11 -8.63 -0.10
N ASP A 259 -29.60 -7.61 0.62
CA ASP A 259 -30.41 -6.65 1.37
C ASP A 259 -31.29 -5.79 0.45
N VAL A 260 -30.75 -5.31 -0.68
CA VAL A 260 -31.50 -4.51 -1.67
C VAL A 260 -32.66 -5.30 -2.29
N HIS A 261 -32.49 -6.61 -2.47
CA HIS A 261 -33.48 -7.46 -3.13
C HIS A 261 -34.27 -8.37 -2.18
N ASP A 262 -34.17 -8.15 -0.87
CA ASP A 262 -34.86 -8.91 0.20
C ASP A 262 -34.74 -10.44 0.02
N ILE A 263 -33.50 -10.92 -0.15
CA ILE A 263 -33.18 -12.36 -0.24
C ILE A 263 -31.98 -12.71 0.63
N THR A 264 -31.68 -13.99 0.75
CA THR A 264 -30.50 -14.42 1.50
C THR A 264 -29.22 -14.22 0.68
N ARG A 265 -28.13 -13.87 1.37
CA ARG A 265 -26.76 -13.84 0.80
C ARG A 265 -26.43 -15.12 0.04
N GLU A 266 -26.81 -16.27 0.60
CA GLU A 266 -26.59 -17.58 -0.01
C GLU A 266 -27.35 -17.74 -1.33
N ARG A 267 -28.55 -17.15 -1.45
CA ARG A 267 -29.31 -17.18 -2.70
C ARG A 267 -28.66 -16.32 -3.78
N VAL A 268 -28.14 -15.14 -3.43
CA VAL A 268 -27.36 -14.31 -4.36
C VAL A 268 -26.15 -15.07 -4.87
N ARG A 269 -25.38 -15.68 -3.96
CA ARG A 269 -24.21 -16.50 -4.29
C ARG A 269 -24.55 -17.60 -5.29
N GLN A 270 -25.58 -18.41 -5.03
CA GLN A 270 -26.00 -19.49 -5.92
C GLN A 270 -26.37 -19.00 -7.33
N ILE A 271 -27.01 -17.84 -7.44
CA ILE A 271 -27.38 -17.26 -8.74
C ILE A 271 -26.13 -16.80 -9.49
N CYS A 272 -25.23 -16.07 -8.83
CA CYS A 272 -23.99 -15.60 -9.44
C CYS A 272 -23.08 -16.75 -9.84
N ASP A 273 -22.90 -17.75 -8.96
CA ASP A 273 -22.06 -18.92 -9.22
C ASP A 273 -22.60 -19.75 -10.40
N GLY A 274 -23.92 -19.90 -10.50
CA GLY A 274 -24.53 -20.57 -11.65
C GLY A 274 -24.25 -19.87 -12.98
N LEU A 275 -24.31 -18.54 -13.00
CA LEU A 275 -24.01 -17.75 -14.19
C LEU A 275 -22.51 -17.75 -14.52
N LEU A 276 -21.64 -17.65 -13.51
CA LEU A 276 -20.19 -17.80 -13.68
C LEU A 276 -19.83 -19.20 -14.19
N ALA A 277 -20.50 -20.25 -13.72
CA ALA A 277 -20.28 -21.60 -14.21
C ALA A 277 -20.65 -21.73 -15.70
N SER A 278 -21.76 -21.13 -16.14
CA SER A 278 -22.12 -21.06 -17.57
C SER A 278 -21.06 -20.31 -18.38
N LEU A 279 -20.57 -19.16 -17.87
CA LEU A 279 -19.52 -18.39 -18.54
C LEU A 279 -18.20 -19.16 -18.65
N ARG A 280 -17.83 -19.91 -17.60
CA ARG A 280 -16.60 -20.73 -17.57
C ARG A 280 -16.71 -22.03 -18.39
N ALA A 281 -17.93 -22.48 -18.70
CA ALA A 281 -18.15 -23.73 -19.42
C ALA A 281 -17.74 -23.68 -20.90
N ARG A 282 -17.51 -22.48 -21.44
CA ARG A 282 -17.15 -22.26 -22.84
C ARG A 282 -15.96 -21.30 -22.98
N PRO A 283 -15.20 -21.40 -24.07
CA PRO A 283 -14.25 -20.36 -24.44
C PRO A 283 -14.94 -19.00 -24.48
N LEU A 284 -14.25 -17.98 -23.95
CA LEU A 284 -14.79 -16.64 -23.86
C LEU A 284 -13.69 -15.60 -24.13
N THR A 285 -13.93 -14.77 -25.14
CA THR A 285 -13.06 -13.64 -25.45
C THR A 285 -13.64 -12.35 -24.86
N LEU A 286 -12.80 -11.51 -24.24
CA LEU A 286 -13.20 -10.30 -23.49
C LEU A 286 -12.49 -9.03 -24.01
N PRO A 287 -12.70 -8.62 -25.27
CA PRO A 287 -11.96 -7.51 -25.88
C PRO A 287 -12.11 -6.16 -25.16
N ALA A 288 -13.26 -5.87 -24.53
CA ALA A 288 -13.40 -4.61 -23.80
C ALA A 288 -12.61 -4.64 -22.48
N LEU A 289 -12.65 -5.76 -21.76
CA LEU A 289 -11.84 -5.98 -20.56
C LEU A 289 -10.34 -5.96 -20.86
N ASP A 290 -9.90 -6.60 -21.95
CA ASP A 290 -8.50 -6.61 -22.39
C ASP A 290 -8.00 -5.20 -22.70
N ARG A 291 -8.81 -4.40 -23.41
CA ARG A 291 -8.50 -2.99 -23.66
C ARG A 291 -8.44 -2.17 -22.38
N LEU A 292 -9.37 -2.40 -21.45
CA LEU A 292 -9.40 -1.74 -20.16
C LEU A 292 -8.10 -2.02 -19.39
N PHE A 293 -7.70 -3.29 -19.27
CA PHE A 293 -6.48 -3.68 -18.57
C PHE A 293 -5.20 -3.23 -19.26
N ALA A 294 -5.16 -3.22 -20.60
CA ALA A 294 -4.05 -2.65 -21.36
C ALA A 294 -3.93 -1.14 -21.16
N ALA A 295 -5.05 -0.42 -21.09
CA ALA A 295 -5.06 1.01 -20.80
C ALA A 295 -4.67 1.29 -19.34
N ALA A 296 -5.22 0.51 -18.40
CA ALA A 296 -4.94 0.64 -16.98
C ALA A 296 -3.45 0.43 -16.67
N ALA A 297 -2.83 -0.60 -17.25
CA ALA A 297 -1.41 -0.89 -17.05
C ALA A 297 -0.46 0.28 -17.43
N ARG A 298 -0.92 1.24 -18.26
CA ARG A 298 -0.11 2.41 -18.66
C ARG A 298 -0.18 3.58 -17.70
N VAL A 299 -1.19 3.61 -16.82
CA VAL A 299 -1.45 4.73 -15.91
C VAL A 299 -1.28 4.36 -14.45
N MET A 300 -1.11 3.07 -14.13
CA MET A 300 -0.79 2.64 -12.77
C MET A 300 0.58 3.15 -12.31
N PRO A 301 0.78 3.37 -11.00
CA PRO A 301 -0.17 3.11 -9.90
C PRO A 301 -1.10 4.29 -9.58
N LEU A 302 -2.35 4.00 -9.20
CA LEU A 302 -3.38 5.01 -8.89
C LEU A 302 -4.32 4.58 -7.75
N SER A 303 -5.07 5.53 -7.19
CA SER A 303 -6.23 5.20 -6.37
C SER A 303 -7.36 4.64 -7.25
N ALA A 304 -8.30 3.88 -6.66
CA ALA A 304 -9.45 3.36 -7.40
C ALA A 304 -10.34 4.47 -7.99
N THR A 305 -10.51 5.57 -7.26
CA THR A 305 -11.27 6.74 -7.71
C THR A 305 -10.61 7.40 -8.92
N ALA A 306 -9.31 7.70 -8.83
CA ALA A 306 -8.56 8.30 -9.93
C ALA A 306 -8.51 7.38 -11.17
N ALA A 307 -8.35 6.07 -10.96
CA ALA A 307 -8.40 5.10 -12.05
C ALA A 307 -9.78 5.07 -12.73
N ASN A 308 -10.88 5.15 -11.97
CA ASN A 308 -12.23 5.19 -12.53
C ASN A 308 -12.46 6.44 -13.38
N GLU A 309 -11.98 7.60 -12.92
CA GLU A 309 -12.06 8.86 -13.67
C GLU A 309 -11.23 8.80 -14.96
N GLN A 310 -9.97 8.39 -14.88
CA GLN A 310 -9.07 8.37 -16.02
C GLN A 310 -9.42 7.29 -17.06
N LEU A 311 -10.02 6.18 -16.62
CA LEU A 311 -10.42 5.06 -17.47
C LEU A 311 -11.91 5.06 -17.82
N GLN A 312 -12.65 6.13 -17.50
CA GLN A 312 -14.11 6.20 -17.69
C GLN A 312 -14.55 5.81 -19.11
N ARG A 313 -13.80 6.22 -20.14
CA ARG A 313 -14.09 5.89 -21.55
C ARG A 313 -14.02 4.39 -21.86
N PHE A 314 -13.25 3.61 -21.10
CA PHE A 314 -13.11 2.16 -21.27
C PHE A 314 -14.04 1.40 -20.32
N LEU A 315 -14.26 1.93 -19.12
CA LEU A 315 -15.17 1.36 -18.13
C LEU A 315 -16.63 1.43 -18.58
N GLY A 316 -17.06 2.59 -19.08
CA GLY A 316 -18.47 2.88 -19.32
C GLY A 316 -19.17 3.44 -18.09
N GLU A 317 -20.40 3.92 -18.27
CA GLU A 317 -21.17 4.57 -17.22
C GLU A 317 -21.47 3.61 -16.06
N GLY A 318 -21.21 4.06 -14.83
CA GLY A 318 -21.51 3.31 -13.61
C GLY A 318 -20.61 2.10 -13.35
N ALA A 319 -19.62 1.81 -14.20
CA ALA A 319 -18.66 0.73 -13.97
C ALA A 319 -17.36 1.23 -13.34
N GLY A 320 -16.71 0.37 -12.55
CA GLY A 320 -15.42 0.67 -11.96
C GLY A 320 -14.42 -0.47 -12.03
N ILE A 321 -13.14 -0.10 -11.89
CA ILE A 321 -11.99 -0.96 -12.15
C ILE A 321 -11.86 -2.09 -11.13
N ILE A 322 -12.26 -1.87 -9.87
CA ILE A 322 -12.22 -2.91 -8.83
C ILE A 322 -13.20 -4.03 -9.20
N ALA A 323 -14.43 -3.68 -9.59
CA ALA A 323 -15.44 -4.66 -10.00
C ALA A 323 -14.98 -5.48 -11.22
N ALA A 324 -14.31 -4.83 -12.19
CA ALA A 324 -13.72 -5.48 -13.36
C ALA A 324 -12.59 -6.47 -12.98
N ILE A 325 -11.70 -6.08 -12.06
CA ILE A 325 -10.63 -6.95 -11.54
C ILE A 325 -11.22 -8.18 -10.84
N ASP A 326 -12.21 -7.97 -9.99
CA ASP A 326 -12.86 -9.05 -9.24
C ASP A 326 -13.60 -10.01 -10.18
N PHE A 327 -14.31 -9.49 -11.19
CA PHE A 327 -14.93 -10.32 -12.21
C PHE A 327 -13.91 -11.14 -13.01
N ALA A 328 -12.80 -10.52 -13.43
CA ALA A 328 -11.72 -11.21 -14.15
C ALA A 328 -11.17 -12.40 -13.34
N LYS A 329 -10.88 -12.16 -12.05
CA LYS A 329 -10.42 -13.20 -11.12
C LYS A 329 -11.44 -14.33 -10.98
N GLU A 330 -12.72 -14.00 -10.85
CA GLU A 330 -13.78 -15.01 -10.82
C GLU A 330 -13.84 -15.80 -12.12
N LEU A 331 -13.63 -15.22 -13.30
CA LEU A 331 -13.54 -15.99 -14.54
C LEU A 331 -12.26 -16.80 -14.70
N GLY A 332 -11.28 -16.69 -13.79
CA GLY A 332 -9.97 -17.31 -13.94
C GLY A 332 -9.06 -16.59 -14.95
N VAL A 333 -9.41 -15.34 -15.32
CA VAL A 333 -8.59 -14.46 -16.15
C VAL A 333 -7.66 -13.68 -15.24
N SER A 334 -6.35 -13.84 -15.44
CA SER A 334 -5.34 -13.11 -14.66
C SER A 334 -5.32 -11.64 -15.06
N PRO A 335 -5.73 -10.69 -14.18
CA PRO A 335 -5.69 -9.27 -14.50
C PRO A 335 -4.23 -8.77 -14.52
N THR A 336 -3.93 -7.81 -15.39
CA THR A 336 -2.60 -7.16 -15.45
C THR A 336 -2.36 -6.18 -14.31
N ILE A 337 -3.42 -5.82 -13.59
CA ILE A 337 -3.44 -4.90 -12.47
C ILE A 337 -4.05 -5.56 -11.23
N GLN A 338 -3.70 -5.09 -10.04
CA GLN A 338 -4.21 -5.60 -8.78
C GLN A 338 -4.33 -4.52 -7.73
N VAL A 339 -5.14 -4.79 -6.71
CA VAL A 339 -5.18 -3.96 -5.49
C VAL A 339 -3.98 -4.33 -4.62
N VAL A 340 -3.08 -3.38 -4.40
CA VAL A 340 -1.92 -3.48 -3.53
C VAL A 340 -2.17 -2.71 -2.23
N ALA A 341 -1.79 -3.31 -1.10
CA ALA A 341 -1.83 -2.66 0.20
C ALA A 341 -0.46 -2.03 0.52
N ALA A 342 -0.36 -0.72 0.37
CA ALA A 342 0.78 0.04 0.88
C ALA A 342 0.63 0.17 2.40
N ARG A 343 1.56 -0.43 3.16
CA ARG A 343 1.51 -0.45 4.63
C ARG A 343 2.27 0.72 5.21
N THR A 344 1.71 1.31 6.26
CA THR A 344 2.30 2.45 6.95
C THR A 344 2.08 2.35 8.47
N SER A 345 3.13 2.58 9.26
CA SER A 345 3.07 2.40 10.73
C SER A 345 2.54 3.65 11.42
N THR A 346 1.39 3.60 12.08
CA THR A 346 0.83 4.69 12.93
C THR A 346 1.11 4.43 14.41
N SER A 347 0.83 5.42 15.26
CA SER A 347 0.74 5.25 16.72
C SER A 347 -0.25 4.15 17.11
N ASP A 348 -1.37 4.05 16.38
CA ASP A 348 -2.41 3.02 16.54
C ASP A 348 -2.09 1.68 15.85
N GLY A 349 -0.83 1.47 15.44
CA GLY A 349 -0.37 0.25 14.76
C GLY A 349 -0.29 0.37 13.24
N ILE A 350 -0.20 -0.75 12.53
CA ILE A 350 0.00 -0.77 11.07
C ILE A 350 -1.34 -0.56 10.35
N LYS A 351 -1.40 0.48 9.50
CA LYS A 351 -2.54 0.74 8.62
C LYS A 351 -2.18 0.40 7.17
N SER A 352 -3.17 -0.05 6.41
CA SER A 352 -3.02 -0.40 4.99
C SER A 352 -3.78 0.59 4.12
N ILE A 353 -3.11 1.10 3.10
CA ILE A 353 -3.67 1.99 2.08
C ILE A 353 -3.87 1.15 0.82
N ALA A 354 -5.11 1.02 0.36
CA ALA A 354 -5.42 0.31 -0.88
C ALA A 354 -5.14 1.23 -2.08
N MET A 355 -4.26 0.78 -2.96
CA MET A 355 -3.93 1.40 -4.25
C MET A 355 -4.03 0.33 -5.35
N LEU A 356 -4.17 0.76 -6.60
CA LEU A 356 -4.06 -0.10 -7.77
C LEU A 356 -2.64 0.00 -8.32
N ASP A 357 -2.10 -1.14 -8.71
CA ASP A 357 -0.75 -1.25 -9.28
C ASP A 357 -0.70 -2.41 -10.28
N LEU A 358 0.44 -2.58 -10.93
CA LEU A 358 0.71 -3.73 -11.78
C LEU A 358 0.67 -5.04 -10.97
N ALA A 359 0.11 -6.07 -11.59
CA ALA A 359 0.06 -7.42 -11.01
C ALA A 359 1.46 -8.06 -10.97
N VAL A 360 2.22 -7.84 -12.03
CA VAL A 360 3.61 -8.27 -12.19
C VAL A 360 4.50 -7.07 -11.90
N GLU A 361 5.43 -7.21 -10.95
CA GLU A 361 6.37 -6.16 -10.53
C GLU A 361 5.68 -4.88 -10.00
N PRO A 362 4.93 -4.97 -8.88
CA PRO A 362 4.32 -3.80 -8.27
C PRO A 362 5.38 -2.78 -7.85
N SER A 363 4.99 -1.51 -7.92
CA SER A 363 5.83 -0.36 -7.63
C SER A 363 6.34 -0.38 -6.18
N THR A 364 7.65 -0.24 -6.01
CA THR A 364 8.32 -0.11 -4.71
C THR A 364 8.20 1.31 -4.14
N TRP A 365 8.06 2.30 -5.00
CA TRP A 365 8.14 3.72 -4.65
C TRP A 365 7.10 4.15 -3.61
N MET A 366 5.88 3.58 -3.63
CA MET A 366 4.81 3.95 -2.68
C MET A 366 5.22 3.73 -1.22
N LYS A 367 5.89 2.59 -0.94
CA LYS A 367 6.40 2.28 0.41
C LYS A 367 7.48 3.27 0.83
N LEU A 368 8.38 3.60 -0.10
CA LEU A 368 9.43 4.56 0.15
C LEU A 368 8.85 5.96 0.39
N ALA A 369 7.91 6.41 -0.45
CA ALA A 369 7.24 7.71 -0.30
C ALA A 369 6.61 7.88 1.08
N LEU A 370 5.84 6.88 1.54
CA LEU A 370 5.24 6.87 2.87
C LEU A 370 6.28 6.88 3.99
N ALA A 371 7.37 6.13 3.85
CA ALA A 371 8.44 6.07 4.85
C ALA A 371 9.20 7.40 4.96
N GLU A 372 9.52 8.03 3.83
CA GLU A 372 10.23 9.32 3.77
C GLU A 372 9.35 10.45 4.31
N ALA A 373 8.09 10.51 3.86
CA ALA A 373 7.14 11.51 4.34
C ALA A 373 6.87 11.40 5.85
N ARG A 374 6.72 10.17 6.36
CA ARG A 374 6.63 9.93 7.81
C ARG A 374 7.87 10.37 8.54
N ARG A 375 9.06 10.09 8.00
CA ARG A 375 10.31 10.52 8.64
C ARG A 375 10.33 12.04 8.80
N ASP A 376 10.05 12.76 7.73
CA ASP A 376 9.97 14.23 7.77
C ASP A 376 8.90 14.71 8.79
N CYS A 377 7.72 14.09 8.80
CA CYS A 377 6.65 14.43 9.75
C CYS A 377 7.01 14.12 11.21
N THR A 378 7.75 13.06 11.49
CA THR A 378 8.23 12.74 12.85
C THR A 378 9.23 13.79 13.36
N PHE A 379 10.06 14.33 12.47
CA PHE A 379 11.05 15.34 12.85
C PHE A 379 10.45 16.76 12.91
N VAL A 380 9.88 17.22 11.79
CA VAL A 380 9.43 18.60 11.63
C VAL A 380 7.94 18.77 11.91
N GLY A 381 7.14 17.72 11.70
CA GLY A 381 5.68 17.77 11.77
C GLY A 381 5.00 17.84 10.40
N CYS A 382 5.74 18.08 9.32
CA CYS A 382 5.21 18.19 7.96
C CYS A 382 6.24 17.84 6.89
N THR A 383 5.77 17.70 5.65
CA THR A 383 6.61 17.57 4.45
C THR A 383 5.91 18.17 3.22
N ASN A 384 6.51 18.01 2.05
CA ASN A 384 6.07 18.60 0.79
C ASN A 384 6.12 17.58 -0.37
N PHE A 385 5.15 17.60 -1.28
CA PHE A 385 5.10 16.67 -2.42
C PHE A 385 6.34 16.75 -3.32
N ILE A 386 6.82 17.96 -3.65
CA ILE A 386 8.03 18.16 -4.49
C ILE A 386 9.25 17.53 -3.84
N ARG A 387 9.37 17.63 -2.52
CA ARG A 387 10.46 17.01 -1.77
C ARG A 387 10.39 15.49 -1.89
N ILE A 388 9.22 14.89 -1.67
CA ILE A 388 9.05 13.44 -1.79
C ILE A 388 9.34 12.98 -3.21
N ALA A 389 8.80 13.66 -4.22
CA ALA A 389 9.10 13.39 -5.63
C ALA A 389 10.60 13.43 -5.92
N GLY A 390 11.33 14.44 -5.41
CA GLY A 390 12.78 14.54 -5.52
C GLY A 390 13.52 13.40 -4.85
N ILE A 391 13.07 12.95 -3.66
CA ILE A 391 13.67 11.80 -2.97
C ILE A 391 13.47 10.51 -3.78
N LEU A 392 12.25 10.29 -4.30
CA LEU A 392 11.94 9.13 -5.14
C LEU A 392 12.78 9.12 -6.42
N ALA A 393 12.92 10.27 -7.08
CA ALA A 393 13.73 10.39 -8.29
C ALA A 393 15.20 10.01 -8.03
N ILE A 394 15.76 10.42 -6.88
CA ILE A 394 17.16 10.13 -6.57
C ILE A 394 17.36 8.70 -6.05
N LYS A 395 16.41 8.14 -5.27
CA LYS A 395 16.58 6.81 -4.64
C LYS A 395 16.15 5.65 -5.55
N GLU A 396 15.06 5.83 -6.29
CA GLU A 396 14.44 4.77 -7.10
C GLU A 396 14.51 5.07 -8.61
N GLY A 397 14.97 6.26 -9.02
CA GLY A 397 14.96 6.67 -10.42
C GLY A 397 13.56 6.96 -10.96
N VAL A 398 12.58 7.20 -10.07
CA VAL A 398 11.17 7.37 -10.42
C VAL A 398 10.72 8.79 -10.13
N ALA A 399 10.17 9.47 -11.15
CA ALA A 399 9.52 10.77 -11.00
C ALA A 399 7.99 10.57 -10.97
N GLN A 400 7.37 10.92 -9.85
CA GLN A 400 5.91 10.90 -9.69
C GLN A 400 5.38 12.33 -9.73
N ASP A 401 4.23 12.52 -10.37
CA ASP A 401 3.51 13.79 -10.40
C ASP A 401 2.78 14.08 -9.07
N ASP A 402 2.32 15.33 -8.91
CA ASP A 402 1.64 15.80 -7.70
C ASP A 402 0.33 15.05 -7.44
N ASP A 403 -0.47 14.80 -8.48
CA ASP A 403 -1.78 14.16 -8.35
C ASP A 403 -1.64 12.71 -7.88
N THR A 404 -0.66 11.98 -8.42
CA THR A 404 -0.36 10.60 -8.01
C THR A 404 0.10 10.55 -6.55
N LEU A 405 1.02 11.42 -6.14
CA LEU A 405 1.47 11.51 -4.75
C LEU A 405 0.33 11.92 -3.81
N ARG A 406 -0.45 12.94 -4.19
CA ARG A 406 -1.61 13.41 -3.45
C ARG A 406 -2.62 12.29 -3.23
N SER A 407 -2.95 11.52 -4.26
CA SER A 407 -3.88 10.39 -4.16
C SER A 407 -3.43 9.31 -3.16
N LEU A 408 -2.11 9.07 -3.07
CA LEU A 408 -1.52 8.16 -2.09
C LEU A 408 -1.62 8.73 -0.67
N PHE A 409 -1.24 10.00 -0.50
CA PHE A 409 -1.12 10.63 0.82
C PHE A 409 -2.48 11.02 1.42
N GLU A 410 -3.47 11.43 0.63
CA GLU A 410 -4.84 11.71 1.11
C GLU A 410 -5.50 10.50 1.79
N ARG A 411 -5.11 9.29 1.36
CA ARG A 411 -5.57 8.03 1.94
C ARG A 411 -4.71 7.58 3.12
N ALA A 412 -3.58 8.25 3.37
CA ALA A 412 -2.72 7.93 4.49
C ALA A 412 -3.34 8.46 5.80
N PRO A 413 -3.26 7.69 6.91
CA PRO A 413 -3.74 8.15 8.21
C PRO A 413 -3.04 9.43 8.63
N GLY A 414 -3.76 10.34 9.27
CA GLY A 414 -3.23 11.62 9.75
C GLY A 414 -2.97 12.65 8.66
N PHE A 415 -3.42 12.39 7.42
CA PHE A 415 -3.28 13.35 6.33
C PHE A 415 -4.03 14.63 6.62
N ARG A 416 -3.33 15.76 6.55
CA ARG A 416 -3.92 17.10 6.55
C ARG A 416 -3.10 18.01 5.63
N MET A 417 -3.80 18.69 4.73
CA MET A 417 -3.22 19.74 3.91
C MET A 417 -2.91 20.96 4.78
N LEU A 418 -1.69 21.48 4.67
CA LEU A 418 -1.24 22.70 5.34
C LEU A 418 -1.22 23.88 4.38
N ASP A 419 -0.81 23.63 3.14
CA ASP A 419 -0.85 24.59 2.04
C ASP A 419 -1.05 23.83 0.72
N ALA A 420 -2.24 24.00 0.14
CA ALA A 420 -2.63 23.31 -1.09
C ALA A 420 -1.87 23.82 -2.31
N GLU A 421 -1.51 25.11 -2.34
CA GLU A 421 -0.87 25.75 -3.49
C GLU A 421 0.57 25.28 -3.65
N SER A 422 1.32 25.23 -2.55
CA SER A 422 2.71 24.77 -2.58
C SER A 422 2.90 23.31 -2.20
N GLY A 423 1.83 22.57 -1.87
CA GLY A 423 1.84 21.11 -1.69
C GLY A 423 2.38 20.63 -0.34
N TRP A 424 2.21 21.41 0.73
CA TRP A 424 2.64 21.02 2.09
C TRP A 424 1.54 20.29 2.85
N PHE A 425 1.92 19.21 3.51
CA PHE A 425 1.00 18.36 4.26
C PHE A 425 1.66 17.74 5.49
N THR A 426 0.84 17.14 6.35
CA THR A 426 1.27 16.30 7.48
C THR A 426 0.57 14.94 7.41
N LEU A 427 1.15 13.91 8.04
CA LEU A 427 0.68 12.51 8.05
C LEU A 427 0.56 11.89 9.45
N ILE A 428 0.80 12.67 10.50
CA ILE A 428 0.86 12.19 11.88
C ILE A 428 0.22 13.28 12.74
N ASP A 429 -0.18 12.94 13.97
CA ASP A 429 -0.37 13.92 15.04
C ASP A 429 0.91 14.77 15.14
N SER A 430 0.94 15.90 14.45
CA SER A 430 2.19 16.65 14.28
C SER A 430 2.68 17.26 15.59
N ASP A 431 1.83 17.25 16.62
CA ASP A 431 2.14 17.68 17.97
C ASP A 431 3.01 16.68 18.75
N ILE A 432 3.24 15.46 18.24
CA ILE A 432 4.25 14.52 18.80
C ILE A 432 5.60 14.58 18.06
N SER A 433 5.74 15.45 17.06
CA SER A 433 7.00 15.63 16.34
C SER A 433 8.13 16.15 17.24
N ALA A 434 9.38 15.97 16.79
CA ALA A 434 10.53 16.55 17.47
C ALA A 434 10.44 18.09 17.53
N ALA A 435 9.90 18.74 16.49
CA ALA A 435 9.58 20.16 16.50
C ALA A 435 8.61 20.54 17.64
N ALA A 436 7.52 19.79 17.78
CA ALA A 436 6.55 20.03 18.85
C ALA A 436 7.15 19.76 20.25
N ALA A 437 8.00 18.75 20.41
CA ALA A 437 8.74 18.52 21.65
C ALA A 437 9.67 19.69 22.00
N ARG A 438 10.34 20.28 21.01
CA ARG A 438 11.16 21.49 21.19
C ARG A 438 10.30 22.71 21.54
N MET A 439 9.14 22.85 20.92
CA MET A 439 8.16 23.89 21.27
C MET A 439 7.70 23.73 22.73
N ARG A 440 7.44 22.50 23.21
CA ARG A 440 7.09 22.26 24.63
C ARG A 440 8.20 22.73 25.58
N LYS A 441 9.47 22.45 25.25
CA LYS A 441 10.62 22.95 26.03
C LYS A 441 10.72 24.46 26.05
N LEU A 442 10.45 25.14 24.93
CA LEU A 442 10.40 26.60 24.89
C LEU A 442 9.26 27.13 25.76
N MET A 443 8.07 26.55 25.64
CA MET A 443 6.88 26.98 26.38
C MET A 443 6.97 26.69 27.89
N SER A 444 7.76 25.70 28.33
CA SER A 444 7.97 25.44 29.77
C SER A 444 8.85 26.47 30.47
N VAL A 445 9.65 27.23 29.70
CA VAL A 445 10.49 28.30 30.23
C VAL A 445 9.98 29.69 29.89
N ALA A 446 9.20 29.87 28.82
CA ALA A 446 8.71 31.17 28.40
C ALA A 446 7.79 31.83 29.44
N VAL A 447 7.74 33.16 29.45
CA VAL A 447 6.82 33.95 30.27
C VAL A 447 5.91 34.74 29.34
N GLY A 448 4.61 34.44 29.38
CA GLY A 448 3.62 35.05 28.48
C GLY A 448 3.60 34.41 27.09
N SER A 449 3.27 35.22 26.08
CA SER A 449 3.16 34.77 24.68
C SER A 449 4.49 34.85 23.94
N VAL A 450 4.80 33.86 23.10
CA VAL A 450 6.02 33.81 22.29
C VAL A 450 5.70 34.07 20.82
N GLU A 451 6.43 34.98 20.19
CA GLU A 451 6.30 35.29 18.76
C GLU A 451 6.89 34.20 17.86
N ILE A 452 6.34 34.06 16.66
CA ILE A 452 6.76 33.03 15.69
C ILE A 452 8.26 33.07 15.36
N ASP A 453 8.90 34.23 15.34
CA ASP A 453 10.35 34.35 15.07
C ASP A 453 11.18 33.69 16.17
N ALA A 454 10.76 33.86 17.44
CA ALA A 454 11.40 33.20 18.57
C ALA A 454 11.19 31.68 18.54
N VAL A 455 10.01 31.22 18.10
CA VAL A 455 9.72 29.81 17.85
C VAL A 455 10.63 29.24 16.76
N ILE A 456 10.67 29.87 15.59
CA ILE A 456 11.51 29.41 14.47
C ILE A 456 12.97 29.37 14.88
N SER A 457 13.47 30.43 15.50
CA SER A 457 14.84 30.45 16.01
C SER A 457 15.10 29.31 17.01
N ALA A 458 14.11 28.93 17.83
CA ALA A 458 14.25 27.83 18.79
C ALA A 458 14.27 26.47 18.09
N LEU A 459 13.55 26.31 16.98
CA LEU A 459 13.56 25.08 16.18
C LEU A 459 14.87 24.93 15.40
N VAL A 460 15.36 26.01 14.79
CA VAL A 460 16.54 26.05 13.91
C VAL A 460 17.88 25.87 14.64
N THR A 461 17.93 26.01 15.97
CA THR A 461 19.16 25.76 16.76
C THR A 461 19.64 24.31 16.73
N ASP A 462 18.80 23.38 16.26
CA ASP A 462 19.18 21.99 16.10
C ASP A 462 19.86 21.77 14.74
N ASP A 463 21.19 21.59 14.74
CA ASP A 463 21.94 21.28 13.51
C ASP A 463 21.42 20.00 12.82
N ALA A 464 20.71 19.12 13.55
CA ALA A 464 20.06 17.95 12.98
C ALA A 464 18.96 18.31 11.98
N TRP A 465 18.42 19.54 12.00
CA TRP A 465 17.47 20.03 11.00
C TRP A 465 18.13 20.27 9.64
N PHE A 466 19.43 20.54 9.62
CA PHE A 466 20.18 20.91 8.43
C PHE A 466 21.14 19.83 7.93
N TYR A 467 21.76 19.06 8.82
CA TYR A 467 22.99 18.31 8.49
C TYR A 467 22.95 16.80 8.78
N ARG A 468 21.79 16.22 9.12
CA ARG A 468 21.76 14.83 9.64
C ARG A 468 22.12 13.76 8.62
N ASP A 469 22.06 14.05 7.33
CA ASP A 469 22.45 13.08 6.31
C ASP A 469 23.88 13.37 5.85
N GLY A 470 24.81 12.45 6.15
CA GLY A 470 26.09 12.33 5.44
C GLY A 470 25.96 12.13 3.92
N ALA A 471 24.73 12.13 3.40
CA ALA A 471 24.33 12.12 2.00
C ALA A 471 23.76 13.48 1.50
N GLY A 472 23.83 14.56 2.28
CA GLY A 472 23.50 15.91 1.83
C GLY A 472 22.02 16.23 1.65
N ARG A 473 21.10 15.45 2.24
CA ARG A 473 19.65 15.67 2.11
C ARG A 473 19.10 16.25 3.41
N GLY A 474 19.07 17.58 3.51
CA GLY A 474 18.47 18.29 4.66
C GLY A 474 16.98 17.94 4.85
N LEU A 475 16.37 18.28 6.00
CA LEU A 475 14.94 18.06 6.25
C LEU A 475 14.05 19.05 5.49
N ALA A 476 12.75 18.79 5.43
CA ALA A 476 11.77 19.71 4.86
C ALA A 476 11.63 20.94 5.77
N MET A 477 12.29 22.05 5.45
CA MET A 477 12.10 23.31 6.19
C MET A 477 10.86 24.05 5.67
N PRO A 478 9.77 24.13 6.43
CA PRO A 478 8.55 24.78 5.96
C PRO A 478 8.69 26.30 5.96
N PRO A 479 8.09 27.00 4.99
CA PRO A 479 7.86 28.43 5.05
C PRO A 479 7.06 28.86 6.29
N LEU A 480 7.11 30.14 6.63
CA LEU A 480 6.46 30.72 7.81
C LEU A 480 4.95 30.45 7.87
N HIS A 481 4.25 30.58 6.73
CA HIS A 481 2.80 30.36 6.68
C HIS A 481 2.43 28.88 6.91
N VAL A 482 3.23 27.96 6.36
CA VAL A 482 3.07 26.52 6.60
C VAL A 482 3.35 26.16 8.06
N MET A 483 4.39 26.75 8.66
CA MET A 483 4.69 26.56 10.09
C MET A 483 3.54 27.05 10.97
N THR A 484 2.94 28.18 10.62
CA THR A 484 1.76 28.73 11.32
C THR A 484 0.57 27.77 11.21
N ALA A 485 0.28 27.26 10.01
CA ALA A 485 -0.79 26.27 9.78
C ALA A 485 -0.52 24.91 10.46
N LEU A 486 0.75 24.55 10.63
CA LEU A 486 1.18 23.37 11.37
C LEU A 486 0.88 23.54 12.87
N ILE A 487 1.38 24.63 13.47
CA ILE A 487 1.23 24.94 14.90
C ILE A 487 -0.24 25.15 15.28
N ALA A 488 -1.04 25.74 14.39
CA ALA A 488 -2.48 25.91 14.59
C ALA A 488 -3.22 24.57 14.83
N GLY A 489 -2.66 23.45 14.36
CA GLY A 489 -3.20 22.11 14.60
C GLY A 489 -2.75 21.47 15.93
N TRP A 490 -1.97 22.17 16.77
CA TRP A 490 -1.53 21.64 18.07
C TRP A 490 -2.50 22.05 19.17
N ASP A 491 -3.29 21.09 19.64
CA ASP A 491 -4.40 21.34 20.57
C ASP A 491 -3.99 21.93 21.92
N TRP A 492 -2.73 21.79 22.32
CA TRP A 492 -2.21 22.32 23.58
C TRP A 492 -1.76 23.80 23.48
N LEU A 493 -1.81 24.41 22.28
CA LEU A 493 -1.45 25.80 22.03
C LEU A 493 -2.67 26.66 21.64
N THR A 494 -2.53 27.95 21.90
CA THR A 494 -3.43 29.01 21.42
C THR A 494 -2.59 30.07 20.73
N ALA A 495 -3.06 30.57 19.60
CA ALA A 495 -2.46 31.69 18.89
C ALA A 495 -3.37 32.92 19.00
N ASN A 496 -2.78 34.11 19.11
CA ASN A 496 -3.51 35.37 18.95
C ASN A 496 -3.43 35.88 17.50
N ALA A 497 -4.09 37.01 17.21
CA ALA A 497 -4.12 37.65 15.90
C ALA A 497 -2.74 38.10 15.36
N HIS A 498 -1.68 38.10 16.19
CA HIS A 498 -0.33 38.50 15.82
C HIS A 498 0.64 37.32 15.76
N ASN A 499 0.15 36.08 15.61
CA ASN A 499 0.95 34.85 15.61
C ASN A 499 1.85 34.72 16.85
N LYS A 500 1.33 35.13 18.01
CA LYS A 500 1.95 34.84 19.31
C LYS A 500 1.26 33.66 19.95
N TYR A 501 2.07 32.74 20.46
CA TYR A 501 1.61 31.46 20.97
C TYR A 501 1.70 31.41 22.49
N THR A 502 0.64 30.87 23.11
CA THR A 502 0.56 30.58 24.54
C THR A 502 0.06 29.15 24.75
N PRO A 503 0.60 28.41 25.73
CA PRO A 503 0.07 27.10 26.05
C PRO A 503 -1.29 27.24 26.76
N LYS A 504 -2.25 26.36 26.43
CA LYS A 504 -3.59 26.35 27.06
C LYS A 504 -3.53 25.96 28.54
N ALA A 505 -2.55 25.15 28.90
CA ALA A 505 -2.24 24.74 30.27
C ALA A 505 -0.75 24.90 30.52
N ALA A 506 -0.35 25.09 31.78
CA ALA A 506 1.07 25.20 32.13
C ALA A 506 1.83 23.95 31.68
N VAL A 507 2.90 24.15 30.91
CA VAL A 507 3.79 23.06 30.49
C VAL A 507 4.77 22.76 31.63
N ALA A 508 4.80 21.51 32.07
CA ALA A 508 5.68 21.07 33.15
C ALA A 508 7.17 21.23 32.75
N ARG A 509 8.05 21.47 33.74
CA ARG A 509 9.49 21.67 33.51
C ARG A 509 10.28 20.39 33.27
N ASP A 510 9.71 19.24 33.57
CA ASP A 510 10.29 17.91 33.36
C ASP A 510 10.49 17.55 31.87
N VAL A 511 9.88 18.31 30.94
CA VAL A 511 10.15 18.23 29.51
C VAL A 511 11.58 18.65 29.14
N LEU A 512 12.26 19.41 29.99
CA LEU A 512 13.67 19.79 29.83
C LEU A 512 14.56 18.60 30.21
N SER A 513 15.65 18.39 29.48
CA SER A 513 16.68 17.46 29.95
C SER A 513 17.32 17.95 31.26
N ALA A 514 17.91 17.06 32.06
CA ALA A 514 18.56 17.43 33.32
C ALA A 514 19.61 18.55 33.14
N THR A 515 20.39 18.50 32.06
CA THR A 515 21.35 19.55 31.69
C THR A 515 20.65 20.88 31.40
N GLU A 516 19.60 20.88 30.58
CA GLU A 516 18.83 22.08 30.25
C GLU A 516 18.18 22.71 31.48
N ALA A 517 17.55 21.89 32.33
CA ALA A 517 16.92 22.34 33.57
C ALA A 517 17.94 23.00 34.51
N THR A 518 19.13 22.40 34.64
CA THR A 518 20.21 22.97 35.45
C THR A 518 20.72 24.29 34.87
N ILE A 519 20.90 24.38 33.55
CA ILE A 519 21.31 25.63 32.89
C ILE A 519 20.28 26.74 33.14
N VAL A 520 18.99 26.43 32.97
CA VAL A 520 17.90 27.37 33.22
C VAL A 520 17.91 27.84 34.68
N SER A 521 18.09 26.95 35.65
CA SER A 521 18.20 27.30 37.08
C SER A 521 19.36 28.28 37.33
N ILE A 522 20.54 28.01 36.75
CA ILE A 522 21.71 28.89 36.88
C ILE A 522 21.41 30.29 36.33
N MET A 523 20.75 30.37 35.18
CA MET A 523 20.36 31.65 34.60
C MET A 523 19.35 32.39 35.47
N GLU A 524 18.37 31.68 36.06
CA GLU A 524 17.39 32.27 36.97
C GLU A 524 18.06 32.85 38.22
N GLU A 525 19.00 32.13 38.83
CA GLU A 525 19.78 32.59 39.98
C GLU A 525 20.64 33.83 39.67
N HIS A 526 21.08 33.97 38.42
CA HIS A 526 21.91 35.09 37.95
C HIS A 526 21.10 36.21 37.28
N GLY A 527 19.80 36.31 37.56
CA GLY A 527 18.97 37.42 37.10
C GLY A 527 18.63 37.37 35.60
N GLY A 528 18.61 36.17 35.01
CA GLY A 528 18.18 35.91 33.63
C GLY A 528 19.30 35.78 32.61
N ALA A 529 20.56 36.05 32.97
CA ALA A 529 21.72 35.90 32.09
C ALA A 529 22.93 35.31 32.84
N ALA A 530 23.62 34.35 32.20
CA ALA A 530 24.78 33.67 32.76
C ALA A 530 25.90 33.51 31.73
N THR A 531 27.15 33.42 32.21
CA THR A 531 28.31 33.14 31.37
C THR A 531 28.47 31.64 31.14
N ARG A 532 29.17 31.27 30.06
CA ARG A 532 29.56 29.87 29.81
C ARG A 532 30.32 29.28 31.00
N THR A 533 31.20 30.06 31.62
CA THR A 533 32.09 29.61 32.69
C THR A 533 31.29 29.25 33.95
N GLU A 534 30.31 30.07 34.31
CA GLU A 534 29.39 29.82 35.42
C GLU A 534 28.60 28.52 35.22
N ILE A 535 28.10 28.33 34.00
CA ILE A 535 27.37 27.13 33.60
C ILE A 535 28.28 25.89 33.68
N ALA A 536 29.50 25.97 33.13
CA ALA A 536 30.46 24.88 33.16
C ALA A 536 30.92 24.55 34.59
N ALA A 537 31.09 25.53 35.46
CA ALA A 537 31.52 25.32 36.85
C ALA A 537 30.56 24.42 37.64
N ARG A 538 29.25 24.51 37.38
CA ARG A 538 28.25 23.68 38.05
C ARG A 538 27.93 22.36 37.36
N LEU A 539 28.13 22.26 36.05
CA LEU A 539 27.81 21.06 35.28
C LEU A 539 28.99 20.09 35.15
N VAL A 540 30.22 20.60 35.06
CA VAL A 540 31.39 19.77 34.75
C VAL A 540 31.92 19.05 35.97
N VAL A 541 32.17 19.77 37.08
CA VAL A 541 32.77 19.17 38.28
C VAL A 541 31.71 18.51 39.18
N PRO A 542 30.60 19.18 39.54
CA PRO A 542 29.55 18.56 40.37
C PRO A 542 28.64 17.60 39.61
N GLY A 543 28.40 17.84 38.31
CA GLY A 543 27.42 17.10 37.50
C GLY A 543 28.00 16.00 36.59
N GLY A 544 29.33 15.87 36.51
CA GLY A 544 29.99 14.88 35.64
C GLY A 544 29.76 15.09 34.14
N VAL A 545 29.24 16.24 33.72
CA VAL A 545 28.93 16.55 32.31
C VAL A 545 30.18 17.03 31.60
N SER A 546 30.51 16.47 30.43
CA SER A 546 31.68 16.93 29.68
C SER A 546 31.52 18.38 29.18
N ASN A 547 32.65 19.10 29.07
CA ASN A 547 32.66 20.45 28.48
C ASN A 547 32.08 20.49 27.06
N MET A 548 32.18 19.39 26.31
CA MET A 548 31.58 19.24 24.99
C MET A 548 30.05 19.18 25.09
N ALA A 549 29.51 18.39 25.99
CA ALA A 549 28.06 18.29 26.20
C ALA A 549 27.46 19.64 26.65
N VAL A 550 28.18 20.43 27.46
CA VAL A 550 27.77 21.81 27.79
C VAL A 550 27.75 22.69 26.54
N SER A 551 28.76 22.62 25.66
CA SER A 551 28.75 23.36 24.39
C SER A 551 27.53 23.01 23.54
N VAL A 552 27.23 21.72 23.41
CA VAL A 552 26.10 21.23 22.62
C VAL A 552 24.78 21.71 23.20
N ALA A 553 24.59 21.59 24.52
CA ALA A 553 23.36 22.07 25.16
C ALA A 553 23.14 23.59 24.97
N LEU A 554 24.21 24.38 25.06
CA LEU A 554 24.14 25.83 24.84
C LEU A 554 23.90 26.23 23.39
N SER A 555 24.29 25.39 22.42
CA SER A 555 24.07 25.67 21.00
C SER A 555 22.73 25.16 20.50
N SER A 556 22.26 24.01 20.98
CA SER A 556 21.12 23.29 20.41
C SER A 556 19.84 23.31 21.23
N SER A 557 19.86 23.81 22.47
CA SER A 557 18.64 23.84 23.30
C SER A 557 17.65 24.90 22.82
N PRO A 558 16.35 24.56 22.66
CA PRO A 558 15.32 25.53 22.32
C PRO A 558 14.99 26.48 23.50
N ALA A 559 15.36 26.13 24.73
CA ALA A 559 15.13 26.96 25.92
C ALA A 559 16.18 28.06 26.11
N ILE A 560 17.31 27.99 25.37
CA ILE A 560 18.48 28.84 25.58
C ILE A 560 18.69 29.72 24.33
N GLN A 561 19.12 30.96 24.54
CA GLN A 561 19.56 31.85 23.48
C GLN A 561 20.92 32.46 23.82
N LYS A 562 21.78 32.56 22.81
CA LYS A 562 23.06 33.25 22.93
C LYS A 562 22.83 34.74 22.70
N LEU A 563 23.23 35.56 23.66
CA LEU A 563 23.17 37.02 23.54
C LEU A 563 24.47 37.57 22.97
N GLU A 564 25.59 37.13 23.55
CA GLU A 564 26.93 37.58 23.19
C GLU A 564 27.93 36.43 23.21
N HIS A 565 29.19 36.72 22.92
CA HIS A 565 30.25 35.73 23.04
C HIS A 565 30.35 35.24 24.50
N SER A 566 30.00 33.97 24.72
CA SER A 566 29.99 33.30 26.03
C SER A 566 28.97 33.83 27.04
N ILE A 567 27.95 34.59 26.63
CA ILE A 567 26.84 35.03 27.49
C ILE A 567 25.52 34.52 26.90
N TYR A 568 24.71 33.90 27.76
CA TYR A 568 23.49 33.21 27.37
C TYR A 568 22.33 33.63 28.29
N ALA A 569 21.11 33.54 27.75
CA ALA A 569 19.87 33.84 28.46
C ALA A 569 18.79 32.80 28.15
N ILE A 570 17.71 32.86 28.93
CA ILE A 570 16.52 32.03 28.75
C ILE A 570 15.72 32.60 27.58
N ARG A 571 15.37 31.75 26.62
CA ARG A 571 14.57 32.13 25.46
C ARG A 571 13.09 32.29 25.85
N GLY A 572 12.39 33.22 25.20
CA GLY A 572 10.96 33.48 25.48
C GLY A 572 10.71 34.23 26.78
N ARG A 573 11.75 34.85 27.35
CA ARG A 573 11.66 35.77 28.50
C ARG A 573 12.21 37.15 28.13
N PRO A 574 11.69 38.23 28.75
CA PRO A 574 12.36 39.51 28.68
C PRO A 574 13.75 39.39 29.31
N ILE A 575 14.77 39.96 28.66
CA ILE A 575 16.14 39.98 29.19
C ILE A 575 16.24 41.14 30.20
N PRO A 576 16.47 40.88 31.49
CA PRO A 576 16.61 41.97 32.46
C PRO A 576 17.90 42.74 32.22
N ALA A 577 17.81 44.06 32.06
CA ALA A 577 18.97 44.91 31.76
C ALA A 577 20.09 44.76 32.80
N GLN A 578 19.73 44.69 34.08
CA GLN A 578 20.69 44.52 35.18
C GLN A 578 21.41 43.17 35.12
N GLY A 579 20.67 42.07 34.87
CA GLY A 579 21.26 40.73 34.75
C GLY A 579 22.28 40.64 33.61
N LEU A 580 22.02 41.31 32.48
CA LEU A 580 22.96 41.39 31.36
C LEU A 580 24.21 42.22 31.71
N ILE A 581 24.04 43.37 32.38
CA ILE A 581 25.18 44.20 32.84
C ILE A 581 26.06 43.40 33.79
N ASP A 582 25.45 42.69 34.75
CA ASP A 582 26.19 41.88 35.72
C ASP A 582 26.88 40.69 35.05
N ALA A 583 26.24 40.06 34.05
CA ALA A 583 26.87 38.99 33.26
C ALA A 583 28.09 39.49 32.46
N ARG A 584 28.01 40.68 31.85
CA ARG A 584 29.15 41.30 31.17
C ARG A 584 30.30 41.62 32.13
N ARG A 585 30.00 42.22 33.29
CA ARG A 585 31.00 42.50 34.34
C ARG A 585 31.71 41.22 34.81
N ARG A 586 30.94 40.16 35.07
CA ARG A 586 31.49 38.86 35.45
C ARG A 586 32.35 38.27 34.34
N ARG A 587 31.92 38.40 33.08
CA ARG A 587 32.70 37.99 31.92
C ARG A 587 34.02 38.76 31.80
N GLU A 588 34.03 40.06 32.03
CA GLU A 588 35.26 40.87 32.05
C GLU A 588 36.24 40.38 33.13
N VAL A 589 35.74 40.06 34.33
CA VAL A 589 36.56 39.48 35.40
C VAL A 589 37.11 38.10 35.02
N GLU A 590 36.32 37.26 34.35
CA GLU A 590 36.78 35.95 33.85
C GLU A 590 37.85 36.09 32.76
N VAL A 591 37.67 37.03 31.84
CA VAL A 591 38.64 37.33 30.77
C VAL A 591 39.90 37.93 31.37
N GLY A 592 39.79 38.79 32.39
CA GLY A 592 40.92 39.35 33.12
C GLY A 592 41.68 38.32 33.97
N ARG A 593 40.98 37.37 34.61
CA ARG A 593 41.60 36.22 35.32
C ARG A 593 42.29 35.23 34.37
N ASN A 594 41.79 35.11 33.14
CA ASN A 594 42.36 34.28 32.10
C ASN A 594 43.22 35.07 31.10
N ALA A 595 43.52 36.34 31.39
CA ALA A 595 44.50 37.08 30.61
C ALA A 595 45.82 36.32 30.74
N PRO A 596 46.51 36.00 29.63
CA PRO A 596 47.78 35.32 29.72
C PRO A 596 48.68 36.16 30.62
N MET A 597 49.07 35.64 31.78
CA MET A 597 50.31 36.11 32.41
C MET A 597 51.35 35.96 31.32
N GLU A 598 51.91 37.07 30.84
CA GLU A 598 53.12 37.02 30.04
C GLU A 598 54.21 36.41 30.91
N VAL A 599 54.30 35.09 30.87
CA VAL A 599 55.52 34.41 31.28
C VAL A 599 56.57 34.93 30.32
N ALA A 600 57.55 35.67 30.83
CA ALA A 600 58.73 36.04 30.08
C ALA A 600 59.47 34.74 29.73
N VAL A 601 59.20 34.22 28.54
CA VAL A 601 59.83 33.01 28.02
C VAL A 601 61.13 33.44 27.36
N ASP A 602 62.25 33.13 28.00
CA ASP A 602 63.58 33.29 27.40
C ASP A 602 63.88 32.08 26.50
N LEU A 603 63.68 32.25 25.19
CA LEU A 603 63.97 31.25 24.17
C LEU A 603 65.42 31.33 23.65
N THR A 604 66.29 32.15 24.24
CA THR A 604 67.72 32.17 23.90
C THR A 604 68.48 30.97 24.47
N ARG A 605 67.81 30.15 25.28
CA ARG A 605 68.29 28.90 25.88
C ARG A 605 67.25 27.80 25.70
N PRO A 606 67.62 26.52 25.84
CA PRO A 606 66.67 25.42 25.82
C PRO A 606 65.53 25.65 26.84
N PHE A 607 64.29 25.61 26.35
CA PHE A 607 63.11 25.90 27.15
C PHE A 607 62.28 24.62 27.34
N ARG A 608 62.08 24.23 28.61
CA ARG A 608 61.34 23.03 29.02
C ARG A 608 59.89 23.36 29.35
N PHE A 609 58.96 22.56 28.83
CA PHE A 609 57.54 22.67 29.14
C PHE A 609 56.82 21.34 28.97
N SER A 610 55.73 21.15 29.71
CA SER A 610 54.94 19.92 29.64
C SER A 610 53.89 19.97 28.52
N VAL A 611 53.71 18.84 27.84
CA VAL A 611 52.65 18.60 26.86
C VAL A 611 51.96 17.26 27.17
N THR A 612 50.81 17.02 26.55
CA THR A 612 50.05 15.77 26.72
C THR A 612 49.97 15.05 25.39
N GLN A 613 50.29 13.76 25.38
CA GLN A 613 50.20 12.92 24.20
C GLN A 613 48.75 12.78 23.73
N SER A 614 48.54 12.68 22.42
CA SER A 614 47.20 12.52 21.84
C SER A 614 46.60 11.17 22.23
N ALA A 615 45.36 11.15 22.75
CA ALA A 615 44.58 9.94 23.00
C ALA A 615 43.62 9.61 21.83
N SER A 616 43.88 10.17 20.64
CA SER A 616 43.02 10.00 19.47
C SER A 616 43.15 8.60 18.87
N ILE A 617 42.05 8.09 18.31
CA ILE A 617 41.98 6.80 17.59
C ILE A 617 42.55 6.91 16.15
N SER A 618 43.00 8.11 15.74
CA SER A 618 43.60 8.34 14.43
C SER A 618 44.97 7.65 14.32
N PRO A 619 45.43 7.27 13.11
CA PRO A 619 46.78 6.73 12.92
C PRO A 619 47.85 7.67 13.49
N LEU A 620 48.84 7.15 14.22
CA LEU A 620 49.91 7.90 14.91
C LEU A 620 50.51 9.08 14.11
N PRO A 621 50.82 8.97 12.79
CA PRO A 621 51.36 10.09 12.01
C PRO A 621 50.39 11.26 11.82
N ARG A 622 49.09 11.05 12.01
CA ARG A 622 48.02 12.05 11.90
C ARG A 622 47.54 12.58 13.24
N GLN A 623 48.04 12.03 14.35
CA GLN A 623 47.71 12.52 15.67
C GLN A 623 48.43 13.85 15.93
N VAL A 624 47.73 14.75 16.62
CA VAL A 624 48.20 16.11 16.88
C VAL A 624 48.43 16.28 18.37
N VAL A 625 49.64 16.72 18.72
CA VAL A 625 49.98 17.23 20.05
C VAL A 625 49.97 18.76 19.98
N TYR A 626 49.40 19.40 20.99
CA TYR A 626 49.18 20.85 20.98
C TYR A 626 50.28 21.60 21.75
N LEU A 627 50.82 22.64 21.13
CA LEU A 627 51.70 23.62 21.75
C LEU A 627 50.91 24.47 22.76
N PRO A 628 51.42 24.65 23.99
CA PRO A 628 50.81 25.54 24.96
C PRO A 628 50.61 26.96 24.42
N LYS A 629 49.45 27.55 24.67
CA LYS A 629 49.06 28.86 24.10
C LYS A 629 50.06 30.00 24.36
N PHE A 630 50.77 29.98 25.48
CA PHE A 630 51.76 31.01 25.83
C PHE A 630 53.03 30.98 24.95
N LEU A 631 53.26 29.90 24.21
CA LEU A 631 54.35 29.72 23.25
C LEU A 631 53.91 29.96 21.79
N LEU A 632 52.62 30.21 21.54
CA LEU A 632 52.09 30.44 20.21
C LEU A 632 52.74 31.66 19.55
N GLY A 633 53.26 31.48 18.33
CA GLY A 633 53.96 32.52 17.59
C GLY A 633 55.38 32.79 18.08
N LYS A 634 55.80 32.21 19.22
CA LYS A 634 57.15 32.33 19.77
C LYS A 634 58.04 31.14 19.40
N VAL A 635 57.45 29.95 19.26
CA VAL A 635 58.15 28.72 18.85
C VAL A 635 57.63 28.29 17.48
N TYR A 636 58.52 28.24 16.49
CA TYR A 636 58.23 27.78 15.13
C TYR A 636 59.50 27.29 14.44
N GLY A 637 59.36 26.40 13.46
CA GLY A 637 60.47 25.81 12.73
C GLY A 637 60.43 24.29 12.69
N THR A 638 61.48 23.69 12.13
CA THR A 638 61.71 22.25 12.14
C THR A 638 62.81 21.96 13.14
N PHE A 639 62.58 21.04 14.08
CA PHE A 639 63.50 20.69 15.14
C PHE A 639 63.96 19.24 14.99
N ALA A 640 65.27 19.01 15.00
CA ALA A 640 65.86 17.68 15.01
C ALA A 640 65.94 17.14 16.45
N HIS A 641 65.82 15.83 16.64
CA HIS A 641 66.01 15.26 17.97
C HIS A 641 67.47 15.40 18.41
N GLU A 642 67.74 15.77 19.66
CA GLU A 642 69.08 16.05 20.17
C GLU A 642 70.08 14.89 19.95
N GLY A 643 69.61 13.65 20.11
CA GLY A 643 70.39 12.43 19.87
C GLY A 643 70.21 11.78 18.49
N ALA A 644 69.55 12.44 17.53
CA ALA A 644 69.23 11.94 16.18
C ALA A 644 68.45 10.59 16.09
N SER A 645 67.99 10.05 17.22
CA SER A 645 67.27 8.78 17.32
C SER A 645 65.76 8.85 17.00
N LEU A 646 65.16 10.05 17.02
CA LEU A 646 63.72 10.28 16.84
C LEU A 646 63.43 11.17 15.62
N PRO A 647 62.24 11.06 14.99
CA PRO A 647 61.90 11.83 13.79
C PRO A 647 61.87 13.34 14.09
N ALA A 648 62.22 14.17 13.11
CA ALA A 648 62.11 15.63 13.26
C ALA A 648 60.66 16.06 13.49
N ILE A 649 60.47 17.06 14.36
CA ILE A 649 59.16 17.68 14.62
C ILE A 649 59.08 19.04 13.94
N ASN A 650 57.88 19.43 13.53
CA ASN A 650 57.67 20.72 12.87
C ASN A 650 56.52 21.49 13.52
N ILE A 651 56.73 22.80 13.66
CA ILE A 651 55.73 23.77 14.10
C ILE A 651 55.68 24.89 13.08
N LYS A 652 54.53 25.08 12.43
CA LYS A 652 54.31 26.20 11.52
C LYS A 652 54.17 27.52 12.29
N ALA A 653 54.59 28.63 11.67
CA ALA A 653 54.33 29.96 12.22
C ALA A 653 52.82 30.14 12.47
N ASN A 654 52.46 30.60 13.67
CA ASN A 654 51.08 30.75 14.15
C ASN A 654 50.24 29.46 14.25
N SER A 655 50.87 28.28 14.29
CA SER A 655 50.20 27.01 14.57
C SER A 655 50.34 26.62 16.04
N GLN A 656 49.26 26.07 16.62
CA GLN A 656 49.30 25.40 17.92
C GLN A 656 49.60 23.90 17.79
N GLN A 657 49.93 23.41 16.60
CA GLN A 657 50.04 21.97 16.34
C GLN A 657 51.49 21.58 16.08
N PHE A 658 51.95 20.56 16.81
CA PHE A 658 53.16 19.84 16.47
C PHE A 658 52.86 18.76 15.44
N PHE A 659 53.59 18.79 14.33
CA PHE A 659 53.62 17.70 13.37
C PHE A 659 54.71 16.70 13.78
N SER A 660 54.40 15.40 13.68
CA SER A 660 55.30 14.28 14.00
C SER A 660 55.73 14.13 15.46
N LEU A 661 55.32 15.02 16.37
CA LEU A 661 55.63 14.89 17.80
C LEU A 661 54.94 13.69 18.44
N ALA A 662 53.70 13.38 18.04
CA ALA A 662 53.00 12.19 18.54
C ALA A 662 53.78 10.90 18.23
N LEU A 663 54.33 10.80 17.01
CA LEU A 663 55.17 9.70 16.55
C LEU A 663 56.52 9.66 17.28
N ALA A 664 57.13 10.82 17.55
CA ALA A 664 58.38 10.90 18.31
C ALA A 664 58.18 10.48 19.78
N ALA A 665 57.10 10.93 20.42
CA ALA A 665 56.78 10.62 21.81
C ALA A 665 56.40 9.14 22.01
N ASP A 666 55.66 8.54 21.08
CA ASP A 666 55.38 7.09 21.08
C ASP A 666 56.69 6.26 21.01
N LYS A 667 57.60 6.63 20.09
CA LYS A 667 58.93 6.01 20.00
C LYS A 667 59.82 6.26 21.22
N ALA A 668 59.56 7.31 21.99
CA ALA A 668 60.22 7.62 23.25
C ALA A 668 59.58 6.91 24.46
N GLY A 669 58.55 6.07 24.25
CA GLY A 669 57.89 5.29 25.29
C GLY A 669 56.76 6.01 26.03
N VAL A 670 56.24 7.13 25.49
CA VAL A 670 55.12 7.88 26.09
C VAL A 670 53.78 7.33 25.60
N ALA A 671 52.93 6.83 26.51
CA ALA A 671 51.64 6.25 26.14
C ALA A 671 50.59 7.33 25.78
N PRO A 672 49.54 6.97 25.01
CA PRO A 672 48.44 7.89 24.68
C PRO A 672 47.78 8.50 25.92
N GLY A 673 47.68 9.83 25.97
CA GLY A 673 47.12 10.57 27.12
C GLY A 673 48.12 10.90 28.23
N ASP A 674 49.34 10.34 28.19
CA ASP A 674 50.37 10.65 29.19
C ASP A 674 50.91 12.07 29.02
N ARG A 675 51.33 12.66 30.14
CA ARG A 675 52.07 13.91 30.17
C ARG A 675 53.56 13.64 30.08
N PHE A 676 54.25 14.44 29.28
CA PHE A 676 55.70 14.39 29.15
C PHE A 676 56.25 15.80 29.00
N ASP A 677 57.52 15.97 29.32
CA ASP A 677 58.22 17.24 29.15
C ASP A 677 58.92 17.27 27.80
N LEU A 678 58.79 18.40 27.12
CA LEU A 678 59.46 18.70 25.87
C LEU A 678 60.43 19.86 26.13
N VAL A 679 61.69 19.66 25.76
CA VAL A 679 62.70 20.72 25.74
C VAL A 679 62.87 21.16 24.29
N ILE A 680 62.73 22.45 24.03
CA ILE A 680 62.99 23.04 22.71
C ILE A 680 64.17 24.00 22.81
N ASP A 681 65.19 23.75 22.00
CA ASP A 681 66.32 24.64 21.77
C ASP A 681 66.10 25.38 20.44
N MET A 682 65.63 26.62 20.54
CA MET A 682 65.36 27.48 19.39
C MET A 682 66.64 27.85 18.61
N PRO A 683 67.74 28.31 19.24
CA PRO A 683 68.99 28.62 18.55
C PRO A 683 69.57 27.44 17.75
N ASN A 684 69.57 26.23 18.33
CA ASN A 684 70.18 25.06 17.69
C ASN A 684 69.19 24.21 16.88
N GLN A 685 67.91 24.59 16.85
CA GLN A 685 66.82 23.84 16.21
C GLN A 685 66.78 22.37 16.65
N LYS A 686 66.90 22.14 17.96
CA LYS A 686 66.86 20.81 18.56
C LYS A 686 65.68 20.64 19.51
N TYR A 687 65.25 19.40 19.70
CA TYR A 687 64.29 19.04 20.73
C TYR A 687 64.70 17.76 21.47
N GLU A 688 64.24 17.64 22.71
CA GLU A 688 64.40 16.47 23.56
C GLU A 688 63.05 16.14 24.22
N ILE A 689 62.72 14.84 24.27
CA ILE A 689 61.54 14.33 24.99
C ILE A 689 62.01 13.71 26.30
N ILE A 690 61.45 14.19 27.40
CA ILE A 690 61.66 13.66 28.74
C ILE A 690 60.34 13.00 29.18
N PRO A 691 60.22 11.67 29.11
CA PRO A 691 59.06 10.96 29.65
C PRO A 691 58.89 11.28 31.14
N ALA A 692 57.67 11.42 31.62
CA ALA A 692 57.44 11.48 33.06
C ALA A 692 57.87 10.14 33.69
N GLU A 693 58.57 10.17 34.85
CA GLU A 693 58.93 8.95 35.58
C GLU A 693 57.71 8.05 35.74
N ALA A 694 57.85 6.78 35.36
CA ALA A 694 56.80 5.78 35.48
C ALA A 694 56.40 5.64 36.96
N ALA A 695 55.22 6.14 37.33
CA ALA A 695 54.59 5.78 38.59
C ALA A 695 54.37 4.25 38.59
N PRO A 696 54.78 3.50 39.63
CA PRO A 696 54.55 2.07 39.67
C PRO A 696 53.03 1.78 39.66
N PRO A 697 52.60 0.68 39.03
CA PRO A 697 51.18 0.35 38.94
C PRO A 697 50.56 0.17 40.33
N PRO A 698 49.29 0.52 40.53
CA PRO A 698 48.59 0.21 41.77
C PRO A 698 48.58 -1.31 41.95
N LEU A 699 48.99 -1.77 43.14
CA LEU A 699 48.89 -3.16 43.54
C LEU A 699 47.42 -3.60 43.38
N SER A 700 47.25 -4.73 42.68
CA SER A 700 45.99 -5.37 42.27
C SER A 700 44.99 -5.59 43.39
#